data_AF-A0A674K4D5-F1
#
_entry.id   AF-A0A674K4D5-F1
#
_cell.length_a   1.000
_cell.length_b   1.000
_cell.length_c   1.000
_cell.angle_alpha   90.00
_cell.angle_beta   90.00
_cell.angle_gamma   90.00
#
_symmetry.space_group_name_H-M   'P 1'
#
loop_
_entity.id
_entity.type
_entity.pdbx_description
1 polymer ?
#
loop_
_entity_poly.entity_id
_entity_poly.type
_entity_poly.pdbx_seq_one_letter_code
_entity_poly.pdbx_strand_id
1 'polypeptide(L)'
;MSQQRTIRLSLQQHTSTVCVLGTEISIDIHGSAPKDATSFDVRGTPGVDVYIVHNPQVAKVPTCVPRWPLDAGVEVVVTMKAPSNAVNDNKVSLSWRGKYISLDADTTRSGAVKRKTTDKVKWTWGPDGQGAILLVNCDRDDPKSSDMDNMDFCVRSYADLRDMSCMILRTQGPDAIFDDHKLVLHISVSDAEKVGVFHARALKDYEHVLGSDELSYVVDRPSGQEEDTFYVEGLAFPDADFSGLIAFHVTLSVNHPLVFFPPDGLSLGWRESVCLSPSLGLTLLPRFIPSVSDNADFVEAVSELARKARCKLTICPEVENRNDRWIQDEMEFGYVQAPHKTFPVVFDSPRDRELQDFPFKSILGPDFGYVTREPYNETVSGLDSFGNLEVSPPVTVRRKEYPLGRILIGSSFPRVGGRRMTKAVRDFLYAQKVQPPVELYVDWLCVGHVDEFLSFVPAPGRQGFRLLLASLSACYKLFREKQEEGYGEARLFEELETVTTTTIDEILANENLRRENDYVQSCIDWNRDILKRELGLSEKDIIDLPQLFTVIDKEASAFFPDMVNMIVLGKHLGIPKPFGPLVNGQCCLEENVRSLLEPLGLTCTFINDFFTYHTLLGEVHCGTNVRRKPFSFKWWNMIP
;
A
#
# COMPACT_ATOMS: atom_id res chain seq x y z
N MET A 1 -48.74 41.12 -40.09
CA MET A 1 -47.84 40.49 -39.10
C MET A 1 -47.44 39.15 -39.67
N SER A 2 -46.15 38.93 -39.98
CA SER A 2 -45.66 37.62 -40.39
C SER A 2 -45.93 36.60 -39.28
N GLN A 3 -46.39 35.40 -39.62
CA GLN A 3 -46.53 34.33 -38.64
C GLN A 3 -45.12 33.88 -38.24
N GLN A 4 -44.71 34.22 -37.02
CA GLN A 4 -43.46 33.79 -36.42
C GLN A 4 -43.72 32.52 -35.60
N ARG A 5 -42.98 31.44 -35.88
CA ARG A 5 -43.12 30.16 -35.19
C ARG A 5 -41.87 29.88 -34.35
N THR A 6 -42.04 29.63 -33.06
CA THR A 6 -40.92 29.30 -32.16
C THR A 6 -40.64 27.80 -32.13
N ILE A 7 -39.36 27.44 -32.09
CA ILE A 7 -38.86 26.06 -32.01
C ILE A 7 -37.89 25.94 -30.85
N ARG A 8 -38.05 24.87 -30.07
CA ARG A 8 -37.12 24.45 -29.02
C ARG A 8 -36.18 23.37 -29.55
N LEU A 9 -34.91 23.49 -29.22
CA LEU A 9 -33.87 22.54 -29.59
C LEU A 9 -33.63 21.54 -28.46
N SER A 10 -33.08 20.38 -28.82
CA SER A 10 -32.59 19.38 -27.87
C SER A 10 -31.07 19.29 -27.95
N LEU A 11 -30.42 19.14 -26.80
CA LEU A 11 -28.98 18.87 -26.71
C LEU A 11 -28.62 17.41 -27.03
N GLN A 12 -29.60 16.51 -27.07
CA GLN A 12 -29.39 15.07 -27.23
C GLN A 12 -29.68 14.56 -28.66
N GLN A 13 -30.51 15.29 -29.41
CA GLN A 13 -30.94 14.86 -30.74
C GLN A 13 -31.17 16.05 -31.68
N HIS A 14 -30.97 15.82 -32.98
CA HIS A 14 -31.27 16.81 -34.00
C HIS A 14 -32.77 17.10 -34.08
N THR A 15 -33.12 18.37 -34.17
CA THR A 15 -34.51 18.82 -34.36
C THR A 15 -34.73 19.16 -35.83
N SER A 16 -35.74 18.54 -36.46
CA SER A 16 -36.12 18.80 -37.85
C SER A 16 -37.48 19.50 -37.90
N THR A 17 -37.63 20.46 -38.82
CA THR A 17 -38.87 21.25 -38.97
C THR A 17 -39.05 21.71 -40.41
N VAL A 18 -40.27 22.12 -40.75
CA VAL A 18 -40.60 22.73 -42.05
C VAL A 18 -40.66 24.25 -41.89
N CYS A 19 -39.93 24.97 -42.73
CA CYS A 19 -40.00 26.42 -42.87
C CYS A 19 -40.72 26.79 -44.16
N VAL A 20 -41.79 27.58 -44.07
CA VAL A 20 -42.50 28.08 -45.26
C VAL A 20 -41.81 29.35 -45.73
N LEU A 21 -41.55 29.47 -47.04
CA LEU A 21 -40.90 30.66 -47.58
C LEU A 21 -41.69 31.92 -47.27
N GLY A 22 -40.97 32.99 -46.87
CA GLY A 22 -41.57 34.24 -46.41
C GLY A 22 -42.07 34.21 -44.96
N THR A 23 -41.88 33.11 -44.23
CA THR A 23 -42.13 33.04 -42.77
C THR A 23 -40.82 33.06 -41.99
N GLU A 24 -40.93 33.39 -40.70
CA GLU A 24 -39.80 33.48 -39.78
C GLU A 24 -39.92 32.41 -38.71
N ILE A 25 -38.80 31.73 -38.45
CA ILE A 25 -38.71 30.78 -37.35
C ILE A 25 -37.86 31.41 -36.25
N SER A 26 -38.43 31.47 -35.05
CA SER A 26 -37.73 31.83 -33.83
C SER A 26 -37.14 30.57 -33.19
N ILE A 27 -35.89 30.64 -32.75
CA ILE A 27 -35.24 29.58 -31.99
C ILE A 27 -35.20 30.00 -30.52
N ASP A 28 -35.82 29.21 -29.64
CA ASP A 28 -35.80 29.39 -28.19
C ASP A 28 -34.41 29.00 -27.64
N ILE A 29 -33.47 29.94 -27.73
CA ILE A 29 -32.08 29.73 -27.30
C ILE A 29 -31.93 29.60 -25.79
N HIS A 30 -32.87 30.16 -25.01
CA HIS A 30 -32.84 30.12 -23.55
C HIS A 30 -33.39 28.80 -23.02
N GLY A 31 -34.55 28.37 -23.52
CA GLY A 31 -35.15 27.08 -23.15
C GLY A 31 -34.32 25.88 -23.62
N SER A 32 -33.40 26.09 -24.56
CA SER A 32 -32.52 25.04 -25.11
C SER A 32 -31.09 25.08 -24.57
N ALA A 33 -30.71 26.11 -23.79
CA ALA A 33 -29.35 26.27 -23.29
C ALA A 33 -29.03 25.29 -22.14
N PRO A 34 -27.81 24.75 -22.06
CA PRO A 34 -27.29 24.14 -20.83
C PRO A 34 -27.30 25.14 -19.68
N LYS A 35 -27.47 24.67 -18.43
CA LYS A 35 -27.62 25.52 -17.23
C LYS A 35 -26.50 26.55 -17.03
N ASP A 36 -25.28 26.23 -17.46
CA ASP A 36 -24.10 27.07 -17.20
C ASP A 36 -23.68 27.93 -18.40
N ALA A 37 -24.47 27.94 -19.47
CA ALA A 37 -24.15 28.68 -20.68
C ALA A 37 -24.25 30.20 -20.48
N THR A 38 -23.19 30.92 -20.84
CA THR A 38 -23.09 32.38 -20.77
C THR A 38 -23.10 33.04 -22.15
N SER A 39 -22.78 32.28 -23.20
CA SER A 39 -22.78 32.77 -24.59
C SER A 39 -23.08 31.65 -25.58
N PHE A 40 -23.39 32.01 -26.82
CA PHE A 40 -23.62 31.07 -27.91
C PHE A 40 -23.07 31.57 -29.26
N ASP A 41 -22.82 30.64 -30.17
CA ASP A 41 -22.55 30.86 -31.60
C ASP A 41 -23.66 30.19 -32.41
N VAL A 42 -24.02 30.76 -33.56
CA VAL A 42 -25.04 30.21 -34.46
C VAL A 42 -24.58 30.32 -35.92
N ARG A 43 -24.75 29.23 -36.68
CA ARG A 43 -24.36 29.16 -38.09
C ARG A 43 -25.44 28.50 -38.93
N GLY A 44 -25.74 29.07 -40.09
CA GLY A 44 -26.64 28.51 -41.09
C GLY A 44 -25.90 28.04 -42.34
N THR A 45 -26.46 27.07 -43.06
CA THR A 45 -26.05 26.73 -44.43
C THR A 45 -26.38 27.87 -45.40
N PRO A 46 -25.76 27.95 -46.60
CA PRO A 46 -25.91 29.10 -47.51
C PRO A 46 -27.36 29.49 -47.87
N GLY A 47 -28.28 28.52 -47.90
CA GLY A 47 -29.72 28.72 -48.19
C GLY A 47 -30.55 29.26 -47.02
N VAL A 48 -29.95 29.45 -45.84
CA VAL A 48 -30.60 29.98 -44.63
C VAL A 48 -30.01 31.33 -44.29
N ASP A 49 -30.85 32.32 -44.03
CA ASP A 49 -30.43 33.54 -43.35
C ASP A 49 -30.66 33.42 -41.85
N VAL A 50 -29.64 33.80 -41.08
CA VAL A 50 -29.68 33.82 -39.62
C VAL A 50 -29.56 35.27 -39.17
N TYR A 51 -30.51 35.69 -38.35
CA TYR A 51 -30.57 37.02 -37.76
C TYR A 51 -30.55 36.89 -36.25
N ILE A 52 -29.89 37.85 -35.61
CA ILE A 52 -29.96 38.02 -34.17
C ILE A 52 -30.71 39.31 -33.88
N VAL A 53 -31.72 39.20 -33.04
CA VAL A 53 -32.59 40.29 -32.62
C VAL A 53 -32.27 40.58 -31.15
N HIS A 54 -31.77 41.78 -30.88
CA HIS A 54 -31.43 42.24 -29.54
C HIS A 54 -32.34 43.43 -29.21
N ASN A 55 -33.43 43.18 -28.47
CA ASN A 55 -34.48 44.14 -28.12
C ASN A 55 -35.33 44.62 -29.33
N PRO A 56 -36.69 44.64 -29.29
CA PRO A 56 -37.54 44.76 -30.48
C PRO A 56 -37.47 46.10 -31.27
N GLN A 57 -36.65 47.05 -30.84
CA GLN A 57 -36.54 48.38 -31.44
C GLN A 57 -35.25 48.63 -32.24
N VAL A 58 -34.34 47.67 -32.37
CA VAL A 58 -33.09 47.85 -33.13
C VAL A 58 -32.83 46.66 -34.08
N ALA A 59 -32.33 47.01 -35.27
CA ALA A 59 -32.16 46.24 -36.50
C ALA A 59 -31.81 44.74 -36.37
N LYS A 60 -32.41 43.92 -37.26
CA LYS A 60 -31.96 42.54 -37.56
C LYS A 60 -30.51 42.57 -38.04
N VAL A 61 -29.58 42.03 -37.25
CA VAL A 61 -28.17 41.98 -37.63
C VAL A 61 -27.88 40.65 -38.33
N PRO A 62 -27.41 40.65 -39.59
CA PRO A 62 -26.91 39.44 -40.24
C PRO A 62 -25.70 38.90 -39.46
N THR A 63 -25.65 37.60 -39.18
CA THR A 63 -24.58 36.98 -38.38
C THR A 63 -23.22 37.03 -39.08
N CYS A 64 -22.47 38.12 -38.92
CA CYS A 64 -21.04 38.21 -39.20
C CYS A 64 -20.18 38.22 -37.92
N VAL A 65 -20.83 38.18 -36.74
CA VAL A 65 -20.19 38.16 -35.41
C VAL A 65 -20.19 36.72 -34.86
N PRO A 66 -19.03 36.13 -34.53
CA PRO A 66 -18.90 34.70 -34.18
C PRO A 66 -19.33 34.34 -32.75
N ARG A 67 -19.82 35.30 -31.94
CA ARG A 67 -20.19 35.05 -30.53
C ARG A 67 -21.20 36.07 -30.03
N TRP A 68 -22.24 35.58 -29.35
CA TRP A 68 -23.30 36.39 -28.75
C TRP A 68 -23.53 36.03 -27.28
N PRO A 69 -23.71 37.02 -26.40
CA PRO A 69 -24.07 36.77 -25.01
C PRO A 69 -25.48 36.17 -24.92
N LEU A 70 -25.71 35.29 -23.93
CA LEU A 70 -27.03 34.69 -23.69
C LEU A 70 -27.86 35.59 -22.76
N ASP A 71 -28.19 36.79 -23.23
CA ASP A 71 -28.94 37.80 -22.46
C ASP A 71 -30.47 37.67 -22.68
N ALA A 72 -31.28 38.07 -21.69
CA ALA A 72 -32.74 37.88 -21.67
C ALA A 72 -33.52 38.54 -22.83
N GLY A 73 -32.89 39.39 -23.64
CA GLY A 73 -33.49 40.09 -24.78
C GLY A 73 -33.01 39.62 -26.16
N VAL A 74 -32.27 38.51 -26.23
CA VAL A 74 -31.68 37.99 -27.47
C VAL A 74 -32.56 36.89 -28.05
N GLU A 75 -32.92 37.03 -29.32
CA GLU A 75 -33.66 36.03 -30.09
C GLU A 75 -32.89 35.69 -31.38
N VAL A 76 -32.83 34.39 -31.70
CA VAL A 76 -32.30 33.93 -32.98
C VAL A 76 -33.47 33.67 -33.93
N VAL A 77 -33.46 34.37 -35.06
CA VAL A 77 -34.50 34.24 -36.09
C VAL A 77 -33.88 33.71 -37.37
N VAL A 78 -34.51 32.71 -37.97
CA VAL A 78 -34.05 32.10 -39.22
C VAL A 78 -35.11 32.18 -40.31
N THR A 79 -34.67 32.46 -41.52
CA THR A 79 -35.51 32.49 -42.72
C THR A 79 -34.86 31.70 -43.85
N MET A 80 -35.67 31.24 -44.80
CA MET A 80 -35.19 30.53 -45.98
C MET A 80 -35.13 31.44 -47.20
N LYS A 81 -34.03 31.36 -47.96
CA LYS A 81 -33.84 32.15 -49.20
C LYS A 81 -34.60 31.59 -50.39
N ALA A 82 -34.75 30.26 -50.44
CA ALA A 82 -35.33 29.53 -51.55
C ALA A 82 -35.88 28.18 -51.07
N PRO A 83 -36.75 27.51 -51.86
CA PRO A 83 -37.22 26.17 -51.51
C PRO A 83 -36.05 25.18 -51.42
N SER A 84 -36.13 24.23 -50.49
CA SER A 84 -35.18 23.10 -50.42
C SER A 84 -35.26 22.22 -51.66
N ASN A 85 -34.11 21.76 -52.14
CA ASN A 85 -33.99 20.78 -53.24
C ASN A 85 -34.11 19.33 -52.72
N ALA A 86 -33.80 19.10 -51.44
CA ALA A 86 -33.97 17.82 -50.77
C ALA A 86 -34.37 17.99 -49.29
N VAL A 87 -34.96 16.96 -48.70
CA VAL A 87 -35.33 16.97 -47.27
C VAL A 87 -34.06 17.15 -46.43
N ASN A 88 -34.07 18.12 -45.49
CA ASN A 88 -32.97 18.45 -44.58
C ASN A 88 -31.67 18.96 -45.24
N ASP A 89 -31.73 19.48 -46.47
CA ASP A 89 -30.57 20.05 -47.16
C ASP A 89 -30.06 21.38 -46.56
N ASN A 90 -30.89 22.06 -45.76
CA ASN A 90 -30.57 23.28 -45.05
C ASN A 90 -30.47 23.02 -43.53
N LYS A 91 -29.41 23.53 -42.89
CA LYS A 91 -29.11 23.27 -41.48
C LYS A 91 -28.76 24.55 -40.74
N VAL A 92 -29.11 24.58 -39.45
CA VAL A 92 -28.70 25.60 -38.49
C VAL A 92 -28.05 24.89 -37.31
N SER A 93 -26.87 25.35 -36.91
CA SER A 93 -26.11 24.80 -35.79
C SER A 93 -25.94 25.87 -34.72
N LEU A 94 -26.33 25.56 -33.48
CA LEU A 94 -26.03 26.36 -32.30
C LEU A 94 -24.96 25.69 -31.44
N SER A 95 -24.09 26.49 -30.82
CA SER A 95 -23.09 26.03 -29.87
C SER A 95 -23.07 26.96 -28.66
N TRP A 96 -23.35 26.42 -27.48
CA TRP A 96 -23.31 27.17 -26.21
C TRP A 96 -21.93 27.05 -25.54
N ARG A 97 -21.53 28.07 -24.80
CA ARG A 97 -20.31 28.11 -23.97
C ARG A 97 -20.66 28.61 -22.58
N GLY A 98 -20.07 28.02 -21.55
CA GLY A 98 -20.36 28.31 -20.14
C GLY A 98 -19.12 28.49 -19.26
N LYS A 99 -19.34 28.77 -17.98
CA LYS A 99 -18.27 28.74 -16.96
C LYS A 99 -17.98 27.27 -16.60
N TYR A 100 -16.71 26.88 -16.58
CA TYR A 100 -16.31 25.53 -16.19
C TYR A 100 -15.20 25.65 -15.16
N ILE A 101 -15.45 25.16 -13.94
CA ILE A 101 -14.43 25.00 -12.89
C ILE A 101 -14.44 23.52 -12.53
N SER A 102 -13.29 22.87 -12.58
CA SER A 102 -13.16 21.45 -12.28
C SER A 102 -11.83 21.18 -11.63
N LEU A 103 -11.86 20.58 -10.43
CA LEU A 103 -10.68 19.96 -9.84
C LEU A 103 -10.60 18.51 -10.34
N ASP A 104 -9.45 18.09 -10.85
CA ASP A 104 -9.27 16.80 -11.50
C ASP A 104 -8.07 16.07 -10.92
N ALA A 105 -8.20 14.77 -10.70
CA ALA A 105 -7.10 13.87 -10.36
C ALA A 105 -7.26 12.53 -11.08
N ASP A 106 -6.30 11.61 -10.93
CA ASP A 106 -6.35 10.27 -11.53
C ASP A 106 -7.33 9.33 -10.81
N THR A 107 -8.62 9.63 -10.93
CA THR A 107 -9.71 8.83 -10.33
C THR A 107 -9.89 7.45 -10.95
N THR A 108 -9.28 7.19 -12.11
CA THR A 108 -9.31 5.90 -12.81
C THR A 108 -8.09 5.05 -12.55
N ARG A 109 -7.12 5.56 -11.77
CA ARG A 109 -5.89 4.85 -11.40
C ARG A 109 -5.10 4.40 -12.63
N SER A 110 -5.04 5.26 -13.65
CA SER A 110 -4.40 5.01 -14.94
C SER A 110 -2.97 5.56 -15.04
N GLY A 111 -2.51 6.27 -14.02
CA GLY A 111 -1.23 7.01 -14.00
C GLY A 111 -1.32 8.40 -14.62
N ALA A 112 -2.50 8.86 -15.05
CA ALA A 112 -2.69 10.15 -15.70
C ALA A 112 -4.02 10.81 -15.32
N VAL A 113 -3.96 12.12 -15.07
CA VAL A 113 -5.16 12.94 -14.79
C VAL A 113 -5.95 13.16 -16.08
N LYS A 114 -7.21 12.72 -16.10
CA LYS A 114 -8.11 12.85 -17.26
C LYS A 114 -9.26 13.80 -16.95
N ARG A 115 -9.70 14.57 -17.95
CA ARG A 115 -10.94 15.36 -17.86
C ARG A 115 -12.13 14.42 -17.71
N LYS A 116 -12.85 14.52 -16.59
CA LYS A 116 -14.08 13.76 -16.33
C LYS A 116 -15.23 14.68 -15.94
N THR A 117 -16.44 14.31 -16.36
CA THR A 117 -17.71 15.02 -16.07
C THR A 117 -18.56 14.35 -14.98
N THR A 118 -18.11 13.24 -14.41
CA THR A 118 -18.84 12.47 -13.37
C THR A 118 -18.37 12.83 -11.96
N ASP A 119 -19.16 12.45 -10.95
CA ASP A 119 -18.85 12.58 -9.51
C ASP A 119 -17.46 11.99 -9.17
N LYS A 120 -16.56 12.85 -8.67
CA LYS A 120 -15.16 12.53 -8.29
C LYS A 120 -14.97 12.41 -6.77
N VAL A 121 -16.05 12.61 -6.00
CA VAL A 121 -16.08 12.77 -4.54
C VAL A 121 -15.85 11.46 -3.80
N LYS A 122 -16.18 10.33 -4.42
CA LYS A 122 -16.23 9.04 -3.75
C LYS A 122 -15.01 8.18 -4.04
N TRP A 123 -14.43 7.62 -2.99
CA TRP A 123 -13.44 6.56 -3.09
C TRP A 123 -14.11 5.19 -2.90
N THR A 124 -13.84 4.25 -3.80
CA THR A 124 -14.42 2.90 -3.77
C THR A 124 -13.38 1.82 -4.04
N TRP A 125 -13.49 0.72 -3.30
CA TRP A 125 -12.66 -0.48 -3.43
C TRP A 125 -13.01 -1.29 -4.68
N GLY A 126 -12.11 -2.19 -5.06
CA GLY A 126 -12.35 -3.18 -6.09
C GLY A 126 -11.82 -2.79 -7.47
N PRO A 127 -11.86 -3.73 -8.44
CA PRO A 127 -11.36 -3.51 -9.80
C PRO A 127 -12.13 -2.44 -10.57
N ASP A 128 -13.43 -2.28 -10.27
CA ASP A 128 -14.29 -1.21 -10.83
C ASP A 128 -14.30 0.05 -9.94
N GLY A 129 -13.49 0.04 -8.87
CA GLY A 129 -13.38 1.14 -7.92
C GLY A 129 -12.79 2.40 -8.55
N GLN A 130 -13.25 3.54 -8.08
CA GLN A 130 -12.80 4.87 -8.47
C GLN A 130 -12.28 5.65 -7.26
N GLY A 131 -11.52 6.70 -7.54
CA GLY A 131 -10.91 7.56 -6.53
C GLY A 131 -9.39 7.58 -6.71
N ALA A 132 -8.81 8.73 -6.39
CA ALA A 132 -7.38 8.95 -6.53
C ALA A 132 -6.60 8.28 -5.38
N ILE A 133 -5.29 8.12 -5.55
CA ILE A 133 -4.41 7.43 -4.61
C ILE A 133 -3.19 8.32 -4.38
N LEU A 134 -2.89 8.55 -3.10
CA LEU A 134 -1.80 9.40 -2.62
C LEU A 134 -0.76 8.51 -1.95
N LEU A 135 0.51 8.89 -2.06
CA LEU A 135 1.62 8.28 -1.34
C LEU A 135 2.05 9.21 -0.22
N VAL A 136 2.41 8.66 0.95
CA VAL A 136 3.17 9.33 1.98
C VAL A 136 4.57 9.46 1.42
N ASN A 137 5.03 10.69 1.31
CA ASN A 137 6.34 11.04 0.76
C ASN A 137 7.43 10.85 1.83
N CYS A 138 7.59 9.61 2.28
CA CYS A 138 8.39 9.22 3.44
C CYS A 138 9.80 8.74 3.08
N ASP A 139 10.23 8.91 1.83
CA ASP A 139 11.61 8.65 1.41
C ASP A 139 12.44 9.94 1.46
N ARG A 140 13.66 9.87 0.91
CA ARG A 140 14.60 11.00 0.95
C ARG A 140 15.34 11.09 -0.37
N ASP A 141 14.76 11.79 -1.31
CA ASP A 141 15.30 11.96 -2.66
C ASP A 141 16.43 12.99 -2.75
N ASP A 142 16.45 14.00 -1.88
CA ASP A 142 17.61 14.88 -1.75
C ASP A 142 18.63 14.28 -0.76
N PRO A 143 19.81 13.80 -1.23
CA PRO A 143 20.84 13.25 -0.35
C PRO A 143 21.46 14.27 0.60
N LYS A 144 21.17 15.58 0.42
CA LYS A 144 21.59 16.64 1.35
C LYS A 144 20.59 16.87 2.48
N SER A 145 19.37 16.35 2.36
CA SER A 145 18.39 16.43 3.44
C SER A 145 18.82 15.55 4.61
N SER A 146 18.52 16.00 5.82
CA SER A 146 18.71 15.18 7.04
C SER A 146 17.52 14.28 7.33
N ASP A 147 16.36 14.55 6.74
CA ASP A 147 15.07 13.94 7.08
C ASP A 147 14.30 13.51 5.82
N MET A 148 13.13 12.90 6.01
CA MET A 148 12.18 12.52 4.95
C MET A 148 11.65 13.76 4.21
N ASP A 149 11.28 13.59 2.94
CA ASP A 149 10.84 14.71 2.09
C ASP A 149 9.55 15.37 2.61
N ASN A 150 8.63 14.59 3.22
CA ASN A 150 7.39 15.10 3.82
C ASN A 150 7.54 15.84 5.17
N MET A 151 8.77 16.07 5.65
CA MET A 151 9.01 16.74 6.95
C MET A 151 9.19 18.25 6.82
N ASP A 152 9.07 18.82 5.62
CA ASP A 152 9.10 20.26 5.40
C ASP A 152 8.25 20.69 4.19
N PHE A 153 8.32 21.97 3.84
CA PHE A 153 7.48 22.59 2.81
C PHE A 153 8.23 22.90 1.51
N CYS A 154 9.30 22.15 1.19
CA CYS A 154 10.14 22.42 0.03
C CYS A 154 10.25 21.23 -0.92
N VAL A 155 9.88 21.43 -2.19
CA VAL A 155 10.22 20.50 -3.27
C VAL A 155 11.66 20.73 -3.72
N ARG A 156 12.57 19.80 -3.43
CA ARG A 156 14.01 19.98 -3.70
C ARG A 156 14.50 19.31 -4.97
N SER A 157 13.76 18.31 -5.46
CA SER A 157 14.21 17.52 -6.59
C SER A 157 13.07 17.17 -7.55
N TYR A 158 13.43 16.79 -8.77
CA TYR A 158 12.45 16.21 -9.70
C TYR A 158 12.09 14.77 -9.31
N ALA A 159 12.92 14.10 -8.51
CA ALA A 159 12.62 12.75 -8.06
C ALA A 159 11.43 12.79 -7.10
N ASP A 160 11.46 13.73 -6.15
CA ASP A 160 10.44 14.00 -5.12
C ASP A 160 9.05 14.28 -5.74
N LEU A 161 9.00 15.09 -6.80
CA LEU A 161 7.76 15.32 -7.56
C LEU A 161 7.14 14.05 -8.18
N ARG A 162 7.92 12.99 -8.40
CA ARG A 162 7.41 11.72 -8.96
C ARG A 162 6.75 10.84 -7.91
N ASP A 163 6.95 11.13 -6.63
CA ASP A 163 6.27 10.49 -5.50
C ASP A 163 4.94 11.18 -5.20
N MET A 164 4.82 12.44 -5.59
CA MET A 164 3.60 13.24 -5.48
C MET A 164 2.54 12.88 -6.52
N SER A 165 1.28 12.99 -6.11
CA SER A 165 0.13 12.86 -6.97
C SER A 165 -0.25 14.17 -7.66
N CYS A 166 -0.56 14.10 -8.95
CA CYS A 166 -0.98 15.28 -9.70
C CYS A 166 -2.47 15.58 -9.52
N MET A 167 -2.77 16.84 -9.22
CA MET A 167 -4.11 17.43 -9.16
C MET A 167 -4.15 18.66 -10.08
N ILE A 168 -5.16 18.76 -10.95
CA ILE A 168 -5.26 19.83 -11.95
C ILE A 168 -6.55 20.59 -11.74
N LEU A 169 -6.45 21.90 -11.51
CA LEU A 169 -7.60 22.80 -11.53
C LEU A 169 -7.77 23.32 -12.96
N ARG A 170 -8.94 23.05 -13.54
CA ARG A 170 -9.30 23.51 -14.88
C ARG A 170 -10.35 24.60 -14.78
N THR A 171 -10.08 25.72 -15.41
CA THR A 171 -10.95 26.90 -15.41
C THR A 171 -11.20 27.35 -16.84
N GLN A 172 -12.47 27.56 -17.18
CA GLN A 172 -12.87 28.14 -18.45
C GLN A 172 -13.89 29.25 -18.20
N GLY A 173 -13.59 30.43 -18.73
CA GLY A 173 -14.46 31.60 -18.64
C GLY A 173 -13.74 32.89 -19.01
N PRO A 174 -14.48 33.99 -19.24
CA PRO A 174 -13.92 35.33 -19.37
C PRO A 174 -13.04 35.74 -18.18
N ASP A 175 -11.89 36.36 -18.44
CA ASP A 175 -10.97 36.83 -17.40
C ASP A 175 -11.65 37.82 -16.42
N ALA A 176 -12.55 38.67 -16.92
CA ALA A 176 -13.33 39.62 -16.13
C ALA A 176 -14.10 39.00 -14.95
N ILE A 177 -14.45 37.71 -15.01
CA ILE A 177 -15.11 37.02 -13.89
C ILE A 177 -14.13 36.83 -12.72
N PHE A 178 -12.87 36.52 -13.03
CA PHE A 178 -11.83 36.24 -12.05
C PHE A 178 -11.17 37.51 -11.50
N ASP A 179 -11.50 38.67 -12.09
CA ASP A 179 -11.20 39.98 -11.53
C ASP A 179 -12.06 40.24 -10.28
N ASP A 180 -13.36 39.94 -10.35
CA ASP A 180 -14.34 40.16 -9.26
C ASP A 180 -14.51 38.97 -8.30
N HIS A 181 -14.13 37.77 -8.74
CA HIS A 181 -14.27 36.53 -7.99
C HIS A 181 -12.93 35.80 -7.89
N LYS A 182 -12.60 35.30 -6.69
CA LYS A 182 -11.36 34.57 -6.45
C LYS A 182 -11.62 33.07 -6.30
N LEU A 183 -10.79 32.26 -6.95
CA LEU A 183 -10.79 30.82 -6.76
C LEU A 183 -10.00 30.52 -5.49
N VAL A 184 -10.62 29.81 -4.56
CA VAL A 184 -10.01 29.43 -3.30
C VAL A 184 -9.97 27.92 -3.22
N LEU A 185 -8.76 27.36 -3.24
CA LEU A 185 -8.50 25.95 -2.94
C LEU A 185 -8.37 25.81 -1.42
N HIS A 186 -8.98 24.81 -0.81
CA HIS A 186 -8.92 24.64 0.65
C HIS A 186 -9.09 23.17 1.08
N ILE A 187 -8.64 22.89 2.30
CA ILE A 187 -8.75 21.60 2.99
C ILE A 187 -9.43 21.77 4.35
N SER A 188 -9.76 20.66 5.00
CA SER A 188 -10.26 20.67 6.37
C SER A 188 -9.11 20.79 7.38
N VAL A 189 -9.39 21.34 8.56
CA VAL A 189 -8.39 21.39 9.66
C VAL A 189 -7.91 19.98 10.03
N SER A 190 -8.78 18.98 9.97
CA SER A 190 -8.42 17.58 10.27
C SER A 190 -7.49 16.95 9.23
N ASP A 191 -7.47 17.47 8.00
CA ASP A 191 -6.61 16.96 6.92
C ASP A 191 -5.27 17.72 6.83
N ALA A 192 -5.16 18.89 7.49
CA ALA A 192 -4.01 19.79 7.36
C ALA A 192 -2.67 19.12 7.71
N GLU A 193 -2.64 18.31 8.76
CA GLU A 193 -1.45 17.56 9.19
C GLU A 193 -1.24 16.25 8.40
N LYS A 194 -2.07 15.97 7.40
CA LYS A 194 -2.06 14.72 6.64
C LYS A 194 -1.65 14.91 5.18
N VAL A 195 -1.56 16.16 4.69
CA VAL A 195 -1.25 16.47 3.29
C VAL A 195 -0.42 17.76 3.13
N GLY A 196 0.52 17.74 2.20
CA GLY A 196 1.15 18.92 1.60
C GLY A 196 0.70 19.11 0.15
N VAL A 197 0.46 20.35 -0.28
CA VAL A 197 0.11 20.69 -1.67
C VAL A 197 1.01 21.78 -2.20
N PHE A 198 1.58 21.54 -3.38
CA PHE A 198 2.48 22.45 -4.06
C PHE A 198 1.92 22.92 -5.40
N HIS A 199 1.85 24.24 -5.61
CA HIS A 199 1.45 24.83 -6.87
C HIS A 199 2.65 25.02 -7.79
N ALA A 200 2.60 24.45 -8.99
CA ALA A 200 3.62 24.63 -10.02
C ALA A 200 3.43 25.96 -10.77
N ARG A 201 4.07 27.03 -10.28
CA ARG A 201 3.99 28.39 -10.85
C ARG A 201 4.74 28.52 -12.18
N ALA A 202 5.89 27.88 -12.26
CA ALA A 202 6.74 27.84 -13.44
C ALA A 202 7.59 26.56 -13.46
N LEU A 203 8.39 26.37 -14.51
CA LEU A 203 9.30 25.23 -14.59
C LEU A 203 10.32 25.29 -13.45
N LYS A 204 10.24 24.35 -12.51
CA LYS A 204 11.06 24.26 -11.28
C LYS A 204 10.75 25.33 -10.22
N ASP A 205 9.56 25.91 -10.25
CA ASP A 205 9.07 26.84 -9.22
C ASP A 205 7.80 26.26 -8.59
N TYR A 206 7.94 25.76 -7.36
CA TYR A 206 6.90 25.05 -6.61
C TYR A 206 6.66 25.77 -5.28
N GLU A 207 5.46 26.31 -5.12
CA GLU A 207 5.05 27.02 -3.91
C GLU A 207 4.20 26.09 -3.05
N HIS A 208 4.53 25.91 -1.78
CA HIS A 208 3.66 25.20 -0.84
C HIS A 208 2.43 26.07 -0.55
N VAL A 209 1.24 25.55 -0.85
CA VAL A 209 -0.01 26.31 -0.83
C VAL A 209 -1.06 25.77 0.15
N LEU A 210 -1.01 24.49 0.52
CA LEU A 210 -1.90 23.91 1.53
C LEU A 210 -1.17 22.86 2.37
N GLY A 211 -1.44 22.83 3.68
CA GLY A 211 -0.92 21.86 4.63
C GLY A 211 -1.11 22.34 6.07
N SER A 212 -0.25 21.91 6.99
CA SER A 212 -0.36 22.22 8.43
C SER A 212 -0.47 23.71 8.75
N ASP A 213 0.24 24.56 7.99
CA ASP A 213 0.29 26.02 8.23
C ASP A 213 -0.71 26.81 7.38
N GLU A 214 -1.26 26.21 6.31
CA GLU A 214 -2.10 26.90 5.33
C GLU A 214 -3.32 26.06 4.95
N LEU A 215 -4.51 26.49 5.39
CA LEU A 215 -5.77 25.76 5.16
C LEU A 215 -6.47 26.14 3.86
N SER A 216 -6.11 27.29 3.29
CA SER A 216 -6.74 27.83 2.10
C SER A 216 -5.78 28.68 1.28
N TYR A 217 -5.89 28.59 -0.04
CA TYR A 217 -5.04 29.27 -0.98
C TYR A 217 -5.87 29.94 -2.08
N VAL A 218 -5.63 31.23 -2.30
CA VAL A 218 -6.22 31.97 -3.41
C VAL A 218 -5.38 31.71 -4.67
N VAL A 219 -5.99 31.10 -5.68
CA VAL A 219 -5.30 30.75 -6.92
C VAL A 219 -5.09 32.01 -7.76
N ASP A 220 -3.84 32.47 -7.89
CA ASP A 220 -3.54 33.55 -8.83
C ASP A 220 -3.48 33.01 -10.25
N ARG A 221 -4.48 33.39 -11.05
CA ARG A 221 -4.63 32.97 -12.44
C ARG A 221 -4.17 34.08 -13.40
N PRO A 222 -3.07 33.90 -14.15
CA PRO A 222 -2.73 34.74 -15.29
C PRO A 222 -3.85 34.77 -16.34
N SER A 223 -4.05 35.92 -16.99
CA SER A 223 -5.03 36.08 -18.08
C SER A 223 -4.83 35.03 -19.18
N GLY A 224 -5.90 34.34 -19.55
CA GLY A 224 -5.88 33.29 -20.56
C GLY A 224 -5.36 31.91 -20.12
N GLN A 225 -4.91 31.73 -18.87
CA GLN A 225 -4.54 30.41 -18.35
C GLN A 225 -5.81 29.57 -18.09
N GLU A 226 -5.84 28.33 -18.58
CA GLU A 226 -7.00 27.43 -18.42
C GLU A 226 -6.75 26.27 -17.43
N GLU A 227 -5.49 25.97 -17.10
CA GLU A 227 -5.12 24.88 -16.20
C GLU A 227 -4.06 25.34 -15.20
N ASP A 228 -4.25 25.00 -13.92
CA ASP A 228 -3.27 25.14 -12.84
C ASP A 228 -2.93 23.73 -12.34
N THR A 229 -1.64 23.44 -12.19
CA THR A 229 -1.14 22.10 -11.79
C THR A 229 -0.63 22.14 -10.37
N PHE A 230 -1.14 21.21 -9.56
CA PHE A 230 -0.75 20.99 -8.18
C PHE A 230 -0.14 19.59 -8.03
N TYR A 231 0.86 19.49 -7.17
CA TYR A 231 1.43 18.23 -6.71
C TYR A 231 1.06 18.04 -5.25
N VAL A 232 0.62 16.84 -4.90
CA VAL A 232 0.06 16.51 -3.60
C VAL A 232 0.87 15.37 -3.00
N GLU A 233 1.31 15.54 -1.76
CA GLU A 233 2.01 14.51 -0.98
C GLU A 233 1.25 14.13 0.29
N GLY A 234 1.33 12.88 0.70
CA GLY A 234 0.83 12.43 2.00
C GLY A 234 1.86 12.70 3.10
N LEU A 235 1.39 13.15 4.26
CA LEU A 235 2.24 13.37 5.44
C LEU A 235 2.07 12.27 6.49
N ALA A 236 0.97 11.50 6.42
CA ALA A 236 0.64 10.50 7.42
C ALA A 236 -0.02 9.26 6.80
N PHE A 237 0.43 8.09 7.24
CA PHE A 237 -0.21 6.82 6.91
C PHE A 237 -1.55 6.66 7.65
N PRO A 238 -2.48 5.82 7.13
CA PRO A 238 -3.67 5.43 7.87
C PRO A 238 -3.31 4.90 9.25
N ASP A 239 -4.09 5.29 10.25
CA ASP A 239 -3.87 4.94 11.65
C ASP A 239 -5.20 4.90 12.43
N ALA A 240 -5.15 4.68 13.74
CA ALA A 240 -6.32 4.62 14.62
C ALA A 240 -7.25 5.84 14.47
N ASP A 241 -6.67 7.02 14.32
CA ASP A 241 -7.33 8.33 14.20
C ASP A 241 -7.57 8.76 12.75
N PHE A 242 -6.94 8.08 11.78
CA PHE A 242 -6.94 8.50 10.38
C PHE A 242 -7.31 7.36 9.44
N SER A 243 -8.46 7.49 8.78
CA SER A 243 -8.99 6.46 7.89
C SER A 243 -8.20 6.27 6.58
N GLY A 244 -7.27 7.18 6.30
CA GLY A 244 -6.57 7.29 5.02
C GLY A 244 -7.27 8.20 4.01
N LEU A 245 -8.47 8.71 4.30
CA LEU A 245 -9.25 9.56 3.38
C LEU A 245 -9.00 11.05 3.64
N ILE A 246 -8.62 11.78 2.58
CA ILE A 246 -8.43 13.24 2.57
C ILE A 246 -9.37 13.84 1.53
N ALA A 247 -9.84 15.08 1.72
CA ALA A 247 -10.67 15.79 0.74
C ALA A 247 -10.13 17.20 0.44
N PHE A 248 -10.12 17.55 -0.86
CA PHE A 248 -9.81 18.89 -1.34
C PHE A 248 -11.06 19.58 -1.84
N HIS A 249 -11.09 20.90 -1.77
CA HIS A 249 -12.23 21.69 -2.19
C HIS A 249 -11.76 22.92 -2.96
N VAL A 250 -12.49 23.27 -4.04
CA VAL A 250 -12.30 24.55 -4.73
C VAL A 250 -13.62 25.32 -4.69
N THR A 251 -13.54 26.60 -4.30
CA THR A 251 -14.71 27.49 -4.23
C THR A 251 -14.44 28.77 -5.00
N LEU A 252 -15.52 29.39 -5.51
CA LEU A 252 -15.45 30.70 -6.16
C LEU A 252 -16.01 31.74 -5.17
N SER A 253 -15.14 32.52 -4.56
CA SER A 253 -15.48 33.53 -3.55
C SER A 253 -15.65 34.92 -4.18
N VAL A 254 -16.58 35.72 -3.67
CA VAL A 254 -16.83 37.12 -4.07
C VAL A 254 -16.12 38.06 -3.09
N ASN A 255 -15.57 39.18 -3.57
CA ASN A 255 -14.95 40.23 -2.73
C ASN A 255 -15.92 40.98 -1.77
N HIS A 256 -17.11 40.43 -1.47
CA HIS A 256 -18.07 41.00 -0.51
C HIS A 256 -18.42 39.98 0.58
N PRO A 257 -18.54 40.40 1.86
CA PRO A 257 -18.83 39.49 2.94
C PRO A 257 -20.26 38.97 2.78
N LEU A 258 -20.42 37.65 2.86
CA LEU A 258 -21.69 36.90 2.91
C LEU A 258 -22.37 36.59 1.57
N VAL A 259 -21.82 35.70 0.75
CA VAL A 259 -22.62 34.65 0.06
C VAL A 259 -21.75 33.41 -0.19
N PHE A 260 -21.94 32.36 0.62
CA PHE A 260 -21.53 31.01 0.29
C PHE A 260 -22.52 30.46 -0.75
N PHE A 261 -22.06 30.19 -1.97
CA PHE A 261 -22.78 29.31 -2.89
C PHE A 261 -22.21 27.89 -2.75
N PRO A 262 -22.93 26.91 -2.19
CA PRO A 262 -22.71 25.52 -2.55
C PRO A 262 -23.55 25.26 -3.81
N PRO A 263 -22.91 24.87 -4.92
CA PRO A 263 -22.91 23.44 -5.20
C PRO A 263 -21.56 22.96 -5.75
N ASP A 264 -21.28 21.68 -5.55
CA ASP A 264 -20.15 20.96 -6.14
C ASP A 264 -18.79 21.19 -5.47
N GLY A 265 -18.77 21.12 -4.14
CA GLY A 265 -17.56 20.79 -3.38
C GLY A 265 -17.02 19.46 -3.89
N LEU A 266 -16.01 19.54 -4.73
CA LEU A 266 -15.46 18.38 -5.41
C LEU A 266 -14.39 17.77 -4.52
N SER A 267 -14.82 17.01 -3.51
CA SER A 267 -13.89 16.18 -2.75
C SER A 267 -13.17 15.24 -3.72
N LEU A 268 -11.94 14.91 -3.42
CA LEU A 268 -11.23 13.80 -4.02
C LEU A 268 -10.89 12.93 -2.86
N GLY A 269 -11.53 11.78 -2.72
CA GLY A 269 -11.08 10.80 -1.73
C GLY A 269 -9.73 10.28 -2.20
N TRP A 270 -8.68 10.60 -1.45
CA TRP A 270 -7.37 9.97 -1.61
C TRP A 270 -7.26 8.87 -0.58
N ARG A 271 -6.61 7.77 -0.92
CA ARG A 271 -6.36 6.71 0.06
C ARG A 271 -4.98 6.14 -0.10
N GLU A 272 -4.37 5.86 1.04
CA GLU A 272 -3.11 5.18 1.15
C GLU A 272 -3.23 3.86 1.93
N SER A 273 -2.23 2.99 1.75
CA SER A 273 -1.98 1.82 2.57
C SER A 273 -0.53 1.37 2.41
N VAL A 274 0.11 0.96 3.50
CA VAL A 274 1.34 0.15 3.45
C VAL A 274 0.97 -1.31 3.26
N CYS A 275 1.75 -2.03 2.44
CA CYS A 275 1.67 -3.49 2.31
C CYS A 275 2.99 -4.11 2.77
N LEU A 276 2.94 -5.08 3.68
CA LEU A 276 4.09 -5.92 4.02
C LEU A 276 4.31 -6.95 2.91
N SER A 277 5.57 -7.27 2.62
CA SER A 277 5.90 -8.25 1.58
C SER A 277 5.91 -9.67 2.16
N PRO A 278 5.27 -10.67 1.53
CA PRO A 278 5.19 -12.01 2.07
C PRO A 278 6.55 -12.71 2.00
N SER A 279 6.81 -13.61 2.94
CA SER A 279 8.01 -14.46 2.98
C SER A 279 8.27 -15.30 1.71
N LEU A 280 7.29 -15.39 0.79
CA LEU A 280 7.38 -16.14 -0.47
C LEU A 280 7.68 -15.31 -1.73
N GLY A 281 7.96 -14.01 -1.61
CA GLY A 281 8.26 -13.16 -2.77
C GLY A 281 9.41 -13.70 -3.64
N LEU A 282 9.13 -14.01 -4.91
CA LEU A 282 10.01 -14.68 -5.88
C LEU A 282 11.22 -13.84 -6.39
N THR A 283 11.41 -12.61 -5.91
CA THR A 283 12.56 -11.79 -6.28
C THR A 283 13.07 -11.08 -5.04
N LEU A 284 14.31 -11.41 -4.69
CA LEU A 284 14.97 -11.08 -3.44
C LEU A 284 15.90 -9.91 -3.69
N LEU A 285 15.67 -8.84 -2.95
CA LEU A 285 16.49 -7.63 -2.94
C LEU A 285 17.35 -7.65 -1.64
N PRO A 286 18.20 -6.63 -1.35
CA PRO A 286 19.33 -6.81 -0.45
C PRO A 286 18.90 -7.44 0.88
N ARG A 287 19.58 -8.53 1.22
CA ARG A 287 19.52 -9.16 2.54
C ARG A 287 20.37 -8.35 3.49
N PHE A 288 19.94 -8.19 4.73
CA PHE A 288 20.75 -7.54 5.75
C PHE A 288 21.22 -8.58 6.76
N ILE A 289 22.52 -8.57 7.04
CA ILE A 289 23.15 -9.41 8.05
C ILE A 289 24.13 -8.54 8.83
N PRO A 290 24.01 -8.46 10.16
CA PRO A 290 25.02 -7.83 10.99
C PRO A 290 26.31 -8.65 10.96
N SER A 291 27.43 -8.02 10.61
CA SER A 291 28.74 -8.58 10.89
C SER A 291 29.12 -8.19 12.32
N VAL A 292 29.34 -9.20 13.16
CA VAL A 292 29.81 -9.03 14.54
C VAL A 292 31.07 -9.87 14.75
N SER A 293 31.79 -9.64 15.84
CA SER A 293 33.15 -10.18 16.05
C SER A 293 33.25 -11.72 16.02
N ASP A 294 32.16 -12.45 16.29
CA ASP A 294 32.13 -13.90 16.44
C ASP A 294 31.39 -14.66 15.31
N ASN A 295 30.83 -13.99 14.30
CA ASN A 295 29.90 -14.62 13.33
C ASN A 295 30.42 -14.75 11.88
N ALA A 296 31.73 -14.65 11.64
CA ALA A 296 32.29 -14.66 10.29
C ALA A 296 31.88 -15.89 9.44
N ASP A 297 31.95 -17.10 10.03
CA ASP A 297 31.57 -18.35 9.33
C ASP A 297 30.08 -18.38 8.97
N PHE A 298 29.22 -17.82 9.84
CA PHE A 298 27.79 -17.66 9.57
C PHE A 298 27.58 -16.69 8.40
N VAL A 299 28.22 -15.52 8.42
CA VAL A 299 28.14 -14.53 7.33
C VAL A 299 28.59 -15.15 6.01
N GLU A 300 29.64 -15.96 6.00
CA GLU A 300 30.12 -16.68 4.81
C GLU A 300 29.08 -17.71 4.31
N ALA A 301 28.58 -18.57 5.18
CA ALA A 301 27.58 -19.60 4.82
C ALA A 301 26.31 -18.96 4.24
N VAL A 302 25.89 -17.84 4.83
CA VAL A 302 24.73 -17.08 4.38
C VAL A 302 25.00 -16.36 3.06
N SER A 303 26.21 -15.84 2.86
CA SER A 303 26.66 -15.24 1.59
C SER A 303 26.64 -16.26 0.45
N GLU A 304 27.10 -17.47 0.71
CA GLU A 304 27.08 -18.57 -0.25
C GLU A 304 25.65 -18.98 -0.62
N LEU A 305 24.73 -19.03 0.36
CA LEU A 305 23.31 -19.26 0.11
C LEU A 305 22.71 -18.15 -0.78
N ALA A 306 22.99 -16.88 -0.48
CA ALA A 306 22.52 -15.73 -1.26
C ALA A 306 23.05 -15.78 -2.70
N ARG A 307 24.33 -16.18 -2.89
CA ARG A 307 24.94 -16.38 -4.20
C ARG A 307 24.22 -17.47 -5.00
N LYS A 308 23.89 -18.60 -4.38
CA LYS A 308 23.10 -19.68 -5.02
C LYS A 308 21.71 -19.21 -5.42
N ALA A 309 21.07 -18.41 -4.57
CA ALA A 309 19.75 -17.83 -4.83
C ALA A 309 19.77 -16.63 -5.79
N ARG A 310 20.95 -16.14 -6.19
CA ARG A 310 21.16 -14.95 -7.05
C ARG A 310 20.55 -13.68 -6.47
N CYS A 311 20.79 -13.46 -5.18
CA CYS A 311 20.30 -12.30 -4.44
C CYS A 311 21.46 -11.37 -4.05
N LYS A 312 21.19 -10.07 -4.01
CA LYS A 312 22.15 -9.12 -3.43
C LYS A 312 22.21 -9.33 -1.91
N LEU A 313 23.40 -9.30 -1.35
CA LEU A 313 23.64 -9.27 0.08
C LEU A 313 24.15 -7.88 0.47
N THR A 314 23.63 -7.34 1.56
CA THR A 314 24.12 -6.17 2.27
C THR A 314 24.53 -6.60 3.68
N ILE A 315 25.74 -6.26 4.07
CA ILE A 315 26.25 -6.58 5.41
C ILE A 315 26.23 -5.28 6.21
N CYS A 316 25.57 -5.28 7.36
CA CYS A 316 25.60 -4.16 8.30
C CYS A 316 26.91 -4.24 9.10
N PRO A 317 27.82 -3.27 8.98
CA PRO A 317 29.11 -3.31 9.66
C PRO A 317 28.95 -3.12 11.18
N GLU A 318 29.90 -3.61 11.96
CA GLU A 318 29.89 -3.54 13.43
C GLU A 318 29.74 -2.11 13.97
N VAL A 319 30.28 -1.11 13.25
CA VAL A 319 30.17 0.31 13.63
C VAL A 319 28.72 0.81 13.61
N GLU A 320 27.89 0.24 12.73
CA GLU A 320 26.47 0.60 12.61
C GLU A 320 25.59 -0.29 13.49
N ASN A 321 25.87 -1.60 13.57
CA ASN A 321 25.07 -2.52 14.38
C ASN A 321 25.39 -2.50 15.88
N ARG A 322 26.58 -2.01 16.27
CA ARG A 322 27.05 -1.92 17.66
C ARG A 322 26.88 -3.23 18.45
N ASN A 323 27.20 -4.36 17.80
CA ASN A 323 27.08 -5.74 18.29
C ASN A 323 25.67 -6.33 18.40
N ASP A 324 24.65 -5.64 17.90
CA ASP A 324 23.31 -6.23 17.77
C ASP A 324 23.18 -7.02 16.47
N ARG A 325 22.87 -8.32 16.66
CA ARG A 325 22.82 -9.33 15.60
C ARG A 325 21.39 -9.58 15.09
N TRP A 326 20.38 -8.98 15.72
CA TRP A 326 18.96 -9.28 15.52
C TRP A 326 18.29 -8.30 14.55
N ILE A 327 18.76 -8.27 13.32
CA ILE A 327 18.26 -7.33 12.31
C ILE A 327 16.82 -7.62 11.84
N GLN A 328 16.31 -8.82 12.12
CA GLN A 328 14.90 -9.18 11.92
C GLN A 328 14.00 -8.48 12.96
N ASP A 329 14.52 -8.24 14.16
CA ASP A 329 13.74 -7.66 15.25
C ASP A 329 13.53 -6.16 15.12
N GLU A 330 14.49 -5.46 14.50
CA GLU A 330 14.48 -3.99 14.45
C GLU A 330 13.55 -3.44 13.39
N MET A 331 13.33 -4.16 12.29
CA MET A 331 12.65 -3.57 11.14
C MET A 331 11.94 -4.61 10.27
N GLU A 332 10.94 -4.17 9.54
CA GLU A 332 10.15 -5.01 8.62
C GLU A 332 10.04 -4.32 7.26
N PHE A 333 10.25 -5.06 6.18
CA PHE A 333 10.26 -4.48 4.84
C PHE A 333 8.86 -4.51 4.18
N GLY A 334 8.23 -3.34 4.13
CA GLY A 334 7.01 -3.08 3.38
C GLY A 334 7.24 -2.37 2.05
N TYR A 335 6.13 -1.96 1.44
CA TYR A 335 6.11 -1.06 0.29
C TYR A 335 4.84 -0.24 0.25
N VAL A 336 4.92 0.91 -0.42
CA VAL A 336 3.78 1.73 -0.81
C VAL A 336 3.64 1.72 -2.32
N GLN A 337 2.42 1.91 -2.81
CA GLN A 337 2.14 1.82 -4.23
C GLN A 337 0.97 2.70 -4.63
N ALA A 338 1.20 3.47 -5.68
CA ALA A 338 0.21 4.24 -6.42
C ALA A 338 0.27 3.86 -7.92
N PRO A 339 -0.68 4.34 -8.75
CA PRO A 339 -0.66 4.08 -10.18
C PRO A 339 0.58 4.62 -10.91
N HIS A 340 1.17 5.70 -10.39
CA HIS A 340 2.30 6.41 -11.00
C HIS A 340 3.67 6.02 -10.41
N LYS A 341 3.71 5.50 -9.17
CA LYS A 341 4.96 5.21 -8.44
C LYS A 341 4.81 4.05 -7.44
N THR A 342 5.91 3.38 -7.13
CA THR A 342 5.99 2.30 -6.12
C THR A 342 7.41 2.30 -5.57
N PHE A 343 7.55 2.32 -4.25
CA PHE A 343 8.84 2.20 -3.58
C PHE A 343 8.70 1.42 -2.25
N PRO A 344 9.77 0.74 -1.80
CA PRO A 344 9.81 0.07 -0.50
C PRO A 344 9.77 1.07 0.66
N VAL A 345 9.20 0.64 1.79
CA VAL A 345 9.20 1.40 3.04
C VAL A 345 9.68 0.48 4.15
N VAL A 346 10.66 0.92 4.94
CA VAL A 346 11.07 0.21 6.16
C VAL A 346 10.13 0.63 7.29
N PHE A 347 9.48 -0.35 7.93
CA PHE A 347 8.82 -0.13 9.20
C PHE A 347 9.82 -0.41 10.30
N ASP A 348 10.13 0.61 11.09
CA ASP A 348 11.06 0.58 12.21
C ASP A 348 10.30 0.22 13.50
N SER A 349 10.84 -0.75 14.24
CA SER A 349 10.25 -1.26 15.48
C SER A 349 10.57 -0.32 16.63
N PRO A 350 9.66 -0.14 17.60
CA PRO A 350 9.97 0.58 18.84
C PRO A 350 10.93 -0.21 19.77
N ARG A 351 11.57 -1.26 19.27
CA ARG A 351 12.56 -2.08 19.99
C ARG A 351 13.71 -1.24 20.54
N ASP A 352 14.15 -0.23 19.79
CA ASP A 352 15.10 0.82 20.18
C ASP A 352 16.32 0.32 20.97
N ARG A 353 17.04 -0.67 20.42
CA ARG A 353 18.34 -1.08 20.96
C ARG A 353 19.49 -0.57 20.09
N GLU A 354 20.56 -1.33 19.97
CA GLU A 354 21.76 -0.93 19.26
C GLU A 354 21.55 -0.73 17.76
N LEU A 355 20.47 -1.28 17.15
CA LEU A 355 20.10 -1.05 15.75
C LEU A 355 19.13 0.14 15.53
N GLN A 356 18.70 0.88 16.56
CA GLN A 356 17.68 1.95 16.48
C GLN A 356 17.91 3.00 15.38
N ASP A 357 19.18 3.26 15.07
CA ASP A 357 19.56 4.28 14.10
C ASP A 357 19.63 3.73 12.67
N PHE A 358 19.70 2.39 12.51
CA PHE A 358 20.03 1.75 11.25
C PHE A 358 18.94 1.95 10.18
N PRO A 359 17.63 1.76 10.48
CA PRO A 359 16.57 2.02 9.50
C PRO A 359 16.56 3.49 9.03
N PHE A 360 16.67 4.45 9.95
CA PHE A 360 16.63 5.87 9.60
C PHE A 360 17.92 6.39 8.94
N LYS A 361 19.11 5.94 9.37
CA LYS A 361 20.38 6.47 8.85
C LYS A 361 20.90 5.73 7.63
N SER A 362 20.74 4.41 7.60
CA SER A 362 21.36 3.54 6.60
C SER A 362 20.37 3.00 5.54
N ILE A 363 19.07 2.94 5.84
CA ILE A 363 18.05 2.44 4.90
C ILE A 363 17.28 3.57 4.20
N LEU A 364 16.82 4.58 4.94
CA LEU A 364 16.14 5.75 4.37
C LEU A 364 17.00 6.44 3.30
N GLY A 365 16.42 6.62 2.13
CA GLY A 365 17.09 7.24 0.99
C GLY A 365 16.18 7.36 -0.23
N PRO A 366 16.75 7.67 -1.40
CA PRO A 366 15.95 7.83 -2.62
C PRO A 366 15.21 6.55 -2.98
N ASP A 367 13.90 6.64 -3.24
CA ASP A 367 13.00 5.50 -3.48
C ASP A 367 13.05 4.44 -2.34
N PHE A 368 13.28 4.85 -1.09
CA PHE A 368 13.20 3.97 0.08
C PHE A 368 12.69 4.74 1.31
N GLY A 369 11.40 4.55 1.61
CA GLY A 369 10.73 5.27 2.69
C GLY A 369 10.98 4.71 4.08
N TYR A 370 10.64 5.50 5.09
CA TYR A 370 10.74 5.16 6.50
C TYR A 370 9.41 5.41 7.23
N VAL A 371 9.05 4.54 8.17
CA VAL A 371 7.94 4.76 9.09
C VAL A 371 8.24 4.09 10.42
N THR A 372 7.85 4.72 11.53
CA THR A 372 7.95 4.13 12.89
C THR A 372 6.67 4.40 13.68
N ARG A 373 6.47 3.69 14.80
CA ARG A 373 5.40 3.93 15.76
C ARG A 373 5.90 3.85 17.19
N GLU A 374 6.08 5.03 17.78
CA GLU A 374 6.44 5.17 19.19
C GLU A 374 5.24 4.96 20.12
N PRO A 375 5.28 4.00 21.06
CA PRO A 375 4.23 3.83 22.05
C PRO A 375 4.25 4.96 23.09
N TYR A 376 3.09 5.60 23.29
CA TYR A 376 2.92 6.59 24.37
C TYR A 376 2.44 5.91 25.65
N ASN A 377 3.22 6.01 26.75
CA ASN A 377 2.90 5.43 28.06
C ASN A 377 2.64 3.90 28.08
N GLU A 378 3.14 3.17 27.07
CA GLU A 378 3.17 1.70 27.07
C GLU A 378 4.63 1.23 27.11
N THR A 379 4.87 0.09 27.76
CA THR A 379 6.22 -0.50 27.84
C THR A 379 6.44 -1.40 26.64
N VAL A 380 7.50 -1.12 25.88
CA VAL A 380 7.99 -2.00 24.80
C VAL A 380 8.43 -3.33 25.40
N SER A 381 8.00 -4.43 24.79
CA SER A 381 8.30 -5.80 25.23
C SER A 381 9.01 -6.59 24.12
N GLY A 382 9.44 -7.81 24.41
CA GLY A 382 9.96 -8.72 23.38
C GLY A 382 8.99 -8.96 22.22
N LEU A 383 7.68 -8.83 22.44
CA LEU A 383 6.66 -9.00 21.40
C LEU A 383 6.55 -7.80 20.44
N ASP A 384 7.27 -6.72 20.69
CA ASP A 384 7.36 -5.56 19.79
C ASP A 384 8.51 -5.69 18.77
N SER A 385 9.45 -6.61 19.00
CA SER A 385 10.42 -7.02 17.99
C SER A 385 9.71 -7.61 16.76
N PHE A 386 10.22 -7.32 15.57
CA PHE A 386 9.58 -7.71 14.31
C PHE A 386 9.85 -9.15 13.85
N GLY A 387 10.64 -9.96 14.58
CA GLY A 387 10.49 -11.43 14.53
C GLY A 387 9.07 -11.89 14.93
N ASN A 388 8.35 -11.06 15.70
CA ASN A 388 6.94 -11.26 16.05
C ASN A 388 5.94 -10.65 15.05
N LEU A 389 6.39 -10.17 13.88
CA LEU A 389 5.56 -9.56 12.83
C LEU A 389 5.82 -10.28 11.49
N GLU A 390 4.91 -11.17 11.12
CA GLU A 390 5.00 -11.95 9.88
C GLU A 390 3.80 -11.68 8.97
N VAL A 391 3.84 -12.23 7.75
CA VAL A 391 2.71 -12.15 6.82
C VAL A 391 2.55 -13.42 6.00
N SER A 392 1.30 -13.91 5.96
CA SER A 392 0.95 -15.09 5.19
C SER A 392 1.09 -14.83 3.68
N PRO A 393 1.25 -15.89 2.87
CA PRO A 393 1.02 -15.79 1.43
C PRO A 393 -0.45 -15.44 1.13
N PRO A 394 -0.78 -15.10 -0.14
CA PRO A 394 -2.17 -14.91 -0.56
C PRO A 394 -3.04 -16.14 -0.30
N VAL A 395 -4.22 -15.93 0.27
CA VAL A 395 -5.13 -17.01 0.67
C VAL A 395 -6.58 -16.69 0.33
N THR A 396 -7.42 -17.72 0.28
CA THR A 396 -8.87 -17.58 0.15
C THR A 396 -9.55 -18.32 1.28
N VAL A 397 -10.32 -17.61 2.11
CA VAL A 397 -10.96 -18.13 3.31
C VAL A 397 -12.46 -17.99 3.18
N ARG A 398 -13.18 -19.10 3.14
CA ARG A 398 -14.66 -19.11 3.06
C ARG A 398 -15.23 -18.17 1.97
N ARG A 399 -14.59 -18.15 0.79
CA ARG A 399 -14.91 -17.29 -0.38
C ARG A 399 -14.44 -15.83 -0.29
N LYS A 400 -13.84 -15.39 0.82
CA LYS A 400 -13.16 -14.10 0.89
C LYS A 400 -11.70 -14.27 0.48
N GLU A 401 -11.29 -13.50 -0.52
CA GLU A 401 -9.92 -13.49 -1.00
C GLU A 401 -9.08 -12.47 -0.22
N TYR A 402 -7.89 -12.88 0.18
CA TYR A 402 -6.84 -12.04 0.75
C TYR A 402 -5.66 -12.08 -0.23
N PRO A 403 -5.72 -11.31 -1.33
CA PRO A 403 -4.75 -11.40 -2.43
C PRO A 403 -3.35 -10.91 -2.05
N LEU A 404 -3.24 -10.21 -0.91
CA LEU A 404 -2.00 -9.74 -0.33
C LEU A 404 -1.60 -10.56 0.92
N GLY A 405 -2.34 -11.62 1.24
CA GLY A 405 -2.15 -12.38 2.47
C GLY A 405 -2.73 -11.68 3.71
N ARG A 406 -2.35 -12.17 4.88
CA ARG A 406 -2.77 -11.63 6.18
C ARG A 406 -1.57 -11.52 7.10
N ILE A 407 -1.45 -10.38 7.78
CA ILE A 407 -0.43 -10.18 8.82
C ILE A 407 -0.66 -11.18 9.96
N LEU A 408 0.42 -11.71 10.52
CA LEU A 408 0.45 -12.60 11.67
C LEU A 408 1.29 -11.92 12.76
N ILE A 409 0.69 -11.67 13.92
CA ILE A 409 1.39 -11.11 15.07
C ILE A 409 1.18 -11.98 16.29
N GLY A 410 2.20 -12.18 17.09
CA GLY A 410 2.08 -12.95 18.33
C GLY A 410 1.55 -12.12 19.49
N SER A 411 0.77 -12.78 20.35
CA SER A 411 0.14 -12.23 21.53
C SER A 411 0.07 -13.26 22.67
N SER A 412 -0.50 -12.84 23.79
CA SER A 412 -0.84 -13.68 24.93
C SER A 412 -2.20 -14.34 24.77
N PHE A 413 -2.47 -15.32 25.64
CA PHE A 413 -3.75 -16.03 25.60
C PHE A 413 -4.91 -15.08 25.95
N PRO A 414 -6.00 -15.00 25.15
CA PRO A 414 -7.01 -13.94 25.28
C PRO A 414 -7.68 -13.78 26.66
N ARG A 415 -7.69 -14.83 27.48
CA ARG A 415 -8.38 -14.86 28.78
C ARG A 415 -7.48 -14.63 29.99
N VAL A 416 -6.17 -14.79 29.84
CA VAL A 416 -5.22 -14.79 30.96
C VAL A 416 -4.49 -13.44 31.06
N GLY A 417 -4.41 -12.70 29.95
CA GLY A 417 -3.50 -11.56 29.84
C GLY A 417 -2.04 -12.05 29.76
N GLY A 418 -1.13 -11.13 29.49
CA GLY A 418 0.28 -11.44 29.28
C GLY A 418 0.93 -10.38 28.40
N ARG A 419 2.09 -10.70 27.83
CA ARG A 419 2.74 -9.77 26.90
C ARG A 419 1.88 -9.60 25.65
N ARG A 420 1.97 -8.43 25.02
CA ARG A 420 1.31 -8.13 23.75
C ARG A 420 2.06 -6.99 23.08
N MET A 421 2.21 -7.08 21.77
CA MET A 421 2.67 -5.96 20.95
C MET A 421 1.88 -4.70 21.30
N THR A 422 2.58 -3.58 21.41
CA THR A 422 2.04 -2.27 21.80
C THR A 422 0.85 -1.89 20.95
N LYS A 423 -0.07 -1.13 21.55
CA LYS A 423 -1.28 -0.68 20.86
C LYS A 423 -0.96 0.19 19.65
N ALA A 424 0.07 1.03 19.74
CA ALA A 424 0.47 1.91 18.63
C ALA A 424 0.81 1.11 17.36
N VAL A 425 1.66 0.08 17.48
CA VAL A 425 2.01 -0.79 16.34
C VAL A 425 0.80 -1.59 15.86
N ARG A 426 0.03 -2.20 16.77
CA ARG A 426 -1.16 -2.99 16.39
C ARG A 426 -2.18 -2.14 15.63
N ASP A 427 -2.53 -0.97 16.16
CA ASP A 427 -3.53 -0.11 15.55
C ASP A 427 -3.09 0.37 14.16
N PHE A 428 -1.81 0.72 14.01
CA PHE A 428 -1.22 1.03 12.71
C PHE A 428 -1.41 -0.12 11.71
N LEU A 429 -1.08 -1.37 12.09
CA LEU A 429 -1.23 -2.53 11.22
C LEU A 429 -2.71 -2.80 10.86
N TYR A 430 -3.63 -2.68 11.83
CA TYR A 430 -5.07 -2.83 11.56
C TYR A 430 -5.62 -1.71 10.66
N ALA A 431 -5.11 -0.48 10.78
CA ALA A 431 -5.57 0.67 10.02
C ALA A 431 -5.28 0.58 8.51
N GLN A 432 -4.27 -0.21 8.11
CA GLN A 432 -3.94 -0.44 6.69
C GLN A 432 -5.08 -1.18 5.95
N LYS A 433 -5.83 -2.05 6.65
CA LYS A 433 -6.95 -2.88 6.14
C LYS A 433 -6.62 -3.91 5.06
N VAL A 434 -5.53 -3.75 4.31
CA VAL A 434 -5.22 -4.56 3.11
C VAL A 434 -4.68 -5.96 3.44
N GLN A 435 -4.09 -6.14 4.61
CA GLN A 435 -3.60 -7.43 5.13
C GLN A 435 -4.07 -7.62 6.58
N PRO A 436 -5.39 -7.73 6.81
CA PRO A 436 -5.97 -7.63 8.16
C PRO A 436 -5.33 -8.65 9.13
N PRO A 437 -4.71 -8.18 10.22
CA PRO A 437 -3.94 -9.02 11.12
C PRO A 437 -4.70 -10.21 11.71
N VAL A 438 -3.95 -11.25 12.07
CA VAL A 438 -4.36 -12.40 12.88
C VAL A 438 -3.42 -12.46 14.08
N GLU A 439 -3.98 -12.48 15.27
CA GLU A 439 -3.20 -12.63 16.50
C GLU A 439 -3.03 -14.12 16.82
N LEU A 440 -1.78 -14.55 17.00
CA LEU A 440 -1.36 -15.89 17.37
C LEU A 440 -0.94 -15.92 18.84
N TYR A 441 -0.89 -17.11 19.44
CA TYR A 441 -0.45 -17.30 20.82
C TYR A 441 1.04 -17.63 20.86
N VAL A 442 1.87 -16.71 21.35
CA VAL A 442 3.34 -16.88 21.43
C VAL A 442 3.89 -16.65 22.82
N ASP A 443 3.08 -16.16 23.76
CA ASP A 443 3.53 -15.81 25.11
C ASP A 443 3.92 -17.04 25.97
N TRP A 444 3.92 -18.23 25.39
CA TRP A 444 4.49 -19.46 25.95
C TRP A 444 5.99 -19.60 25.65
N LEU A 445 6.53 -18.86 24.68
CA LEU A 445 7.95 -18.78 24.35
C LEU A 445 8.65 -17.72 25.23
N CYS A 446 9.92 -17.96 25.56
CA CYS A 446 10.73 -17.01 26.31
C CYS A 446 10.92 -15.69 25.53
N VAL A 447 11.29 -15.78 24.25
CA VAL A 447 11.41 -14.61 23.38
C VAL A 447 10.04 -14.10 22.96
N GLY A 448 9.17 -15.00 22.49
CA GLY A 448 7.75 -14.68 22.28
C GLY A 448 7.45 -14.22 20.87
N HIS A 449 8.07 -14.81 19.86
CA HIS A 449 7.92 -14.45 18.45
C HIS A 449 7.19 -15.54 17.66
N VAL A 450 6.57 -15.15 16.55
CA VAL A 450 5.86 -16.11 15.69
C VAL A 450 6.82 -16.92 14.82
N ASP A 451 7.95 -16.34 14.40
CA ASP A 451 8.96 -16.98 13.56
C ASP A 451 9.68 -18.16 14.24
N GLU A 452 9.60 -18.25 15.57
CA GLU A 452 10.10 -19.37 16.38
C GLU A 452 9.32 -20.68 16.15
N PHE A 453 8.07 -20.65 15.69
CA PHE A 453 7.28 -21.88 15.54
C PHE A 453 6.60 -22.04 14.17
N LEU A 454 6.65 -21.01 13.32
CA LEU A 454 6.06 -21.06 11.99
C LEU A 454 6.93 -20.41 10.91
N SER A 455 6.81 -20.93 9.69
CA SER A 455 7.35 -20.30 8.49
C SER A 455 6.55 -20.72 7.26
N PHE A 456 6.76 -20.07 6.12
CA PHE A 456 6.14 -20.45 4.84
C PHE A 456 7.19 -20.74 3.79
N VAL A 457 6.99 -21.82 3.02
CA VAL A 457 7.84 -22.16 1.87
C VAL A 457 7.01 -22.27 0.58
N PRO A 458 7.58 -21.90 -0.58
CA PRO A 458 6.87 -22.05 -1.84
C PRO A 458 6.76 -23.53 -2.17
N ALA A 459 5.61 -23.96 -2.69
CA ALA A 459 5.38 -25.36 -2.98
C ALA A 459 4.44 -25.53 -4.17
N PRO A 460 4.59 -26.62 -4.94
CA PRO A 460 3.62 -26.94 -5.98
C PRO A 460 2.24 -27.23 -5.37
N GLY A 461 1.21 -26.98 -6.17
CA GLY A 461 -0.18 -27.26 -5.82
C GLY A 461 -1.05 -26.01 -5.75
N ARG A 462 -2.30 -26.20 -5.34
CA ARG A 462 -3.35 -25.17 -5.41
C ARG A 462 -3.03 -23.90 -4.62
N GLN A 463 -2.49 -24.02 -3.42
CA GLN A 463 -2.15 -22.86 -2.59
C GLN A 463 -0.85 -22.18 -3.02
N GLY A 464 0.04 -22.88 -3.74
CA GLY A 464 1.36 -22.36 -4.12
C GLY A 464 2.38 -22.32 -2.97
N PHE A 465 2.02 -22.81 -1.77
CA PHE A 465 2.88 -22.83 -0.59
C PHE A 465 2.58 -23.98 0.38
N ARG A 466 3.45 -24.15 1.38
CA ARG A 466 3.20 -24.91 2.61
C ARG A 466 3.51 -24.05 3.83
N LEU A 467 2.68 -24.19 4.86
CA LEU A 467 2.96 -23.72 6.21
C LEU A 467 3.86 -24.77 6.89
N LEU A 468 4.99 -24.34 7.42
CA LEU A 468 5.86 -25.15 8.26
C LEU A 468 5.52 -24.84 9.72
N LEU A 469 5.38 -25.87 10.55
CA LEU A 469 5.22 -25.71 12.00
C LEU A 469 6.28 -26.54 12.73
N ALA A 470 6.86 -25.98 13.78
CA ALA A 470 7.62 -26.75 14.76
C ALA A 470 6.73 -27.85 15.36
N SER A 471 7.25 -29.08 15.50
CA SER A 471 6.46 -30.23 15.92
C SER A 471 7.27 -31.18 16.80
N LEU A 472 6.89 -31.18 18.07
CA LEU A 472 7.51 -31.96 19.13
C LEU A 472 7.04 -33.41 19.03
N SER A 473 5.76 -33.60 18.70
CA SER A 473 5.21 -34.92 18.41
C SER A 473 5.92 -35.62 17.24
N ALA A 474 6.28 -34.87 16.19
CA ALA A 474 7.08 -35.39 15.07
C ALA A 474 8.51 -35.76 15.50
N CYS A 475 9.16 -34.93 16.31
CA CYS A 475 10.52 -35.22 16.82
C CYS A 475 10.54 -36.48 17.70
N TYR A 476 9.63 -36.60 18.65
CA TYR A 476 9.52 -37.79 19.50
C TYR A 476 9.18 -39.05 18.69
N LYS A 477 8.38 -38.93 17.63
CA LYS A 477 8.09 -40.05 16.74
C LYS A 477 9.35 -40.50 16.01
N LEU A 478 10.09 -39.56 15.41
CA LEU A 478 11.36 -39.85 14.74
C LEU A 478 12.37 -40.52 15.69
N PHE A 479 12.52 -40.00 16.90
CA PHE A 479 13.45 -40.56 17.89
C PHE A 479 13.04 -41.97 18.34
N ARG A 480 11.74 -42.26 18.50
CA ARG A 480 11.28 -43.64 18.77
C ARG A 480 11.57 -44.57 17.60
N GLU A 481 11.32 -44.14 16.37
CA GLU A 481 11.66 -44.94 15.18
C GLU A 481 13.17 -45.25 15.14
N LYS A 482 14.02 -44.27 15.44
CA LYS A 482 15.48 -44.48 15.52
C LYS A 482 15.91 -45.36 16.69
N GLN A 483 15.25 -45.27 17.84
CA GLN A 483 15.46 -46.20 18.96
C GLN A 483 15.11 -47.64 18.55
N GLU A 484 13.96 -47.85 17.90
CA GLU A 484 13.49 -49.16 17.41
C GLU A 484 14.43 -49.75 16.33
N GLU A 485 15.06 -48.90 15.52
CA GLU A 485 16.11 -49.27 14.55
C GLU A 485 17.46 -49.65 15.22
N GLY A 486 17.59 -49.46 16.53
CA GLY A 486 18.80 -49.79 17.31
C GLY A 486 19.77 -48.62 17.52
N TYR A 487 19.35 -47.39 17.23
CA TYR A 487 20.16 -46.17 17.39
C TYR A 487 19.85 -45.38 18.66
N GLY A 488 19.30 -46.02 19.70
CA GLY A 488 18.95 -45.36 20.98
C GLY A 488 20.11 -44.62 21.67
N GLU A 489 21.33 -45.11 21.49
CA GLU A 489 22.56 -44.49 22.03
C GLU A 489 23.14 -43.38 21.15
N ALA A 490 22.55 -43.08 19.99
CA ALA A 490 23.00 -41.97 19.15
C ALA A 490 22.75 -40.63 19.86
N ARG A 491 23.73 -39.72 19.76
CA ARG A 491 23.79 -38.51 20.59
C ARG A 491 23.50 -37.23 19.81
N LEU A 492 22.72 -36.34 20.43
CA LEU A 492 22.68 -34.94 20.03
C LEU A 492 23.98 -34.24 20.43
N PHE A 493 24.34 -33.20 19.67
CA PHE A 493 25.47 -32.32 19.91
C PHE A 493 26.83 -33.02 19.86
N GLU A 494 26.92 -34.24 19.31
CA GLU A 494 28.17 -35.00 19.21
C GLU A 494 29.23 -34.28 18.36
N GLU A 495 28.80 -33.43 17.42
CA GLU A 495 29.67 -32.59 16.59
C GLU A 495 30.17 -31.32 17.32
N LEU A 496 29.75 -31.06 18.58
CA LEU A 496 30.06 -29.83 19.34
C LEU A 496 30.91 -30.15 20.58
N GLU A 497 32.17 -29.70 20.59
CA GLU A 497 33.17 -30.10 21.61
C GLU A 497 32.85 -29.67 23.05
N THR A 498 32.19 -28.52 23.23
CA THR A 498 31.95 -27.91 24.55
C THR A 498 30.52 -28.08 25.06
N VAL A 499 29.66 -28.77 24.31
CA VAL A 499 28.24 -28.92 24.61
C VAL A 499 27.99 -30.30 25.22
N THR A 500 27.16 -30.35 26.26
CA THR A 500 26.80 -31.63 26.87
C THR A 500 25.93 -32.42 25.89
N THR A 501 26.38 -33.63 25.57
CA THR A 501 25.64 -34.53 24.68
C THR A 501 24.52 -35.25 25.43
N THR A 502 23.49 -35.67 24.71
CA THR A 502 22.37 -36.44 25.26
C THR A 502 21.92 -37.47 24.22
N THR A 503 21.66 -38.71 24.65
CA THR A 503 21.26 -39.79 23.75
C THR A 503 19.76 -39.76 23.45
N ILE A 504 19.34 -40.45 22.38
CA ILE A 504 17.91 -40.66 22.10
C ILE A 504 17.23 -41.35 23.30
N ASP A 505 17.85 -42.37 23.89
CA ASP A 505 17.30 -43.13 25.02
C ASP A 505 17.08 -42.23 26.25
N GLU A 506 18.03 -41.34 26.54
CA GLU A 506 17.92 -40.36 27.63
C GLU A 506 16.78 -39.36 27.39
N ILE A 507 16.63 -38.85 26.17
CA ILE A 507 15.52 -37.94 25.80
C ILE A 507 14.17 -38.63 25.93
N LEU A 508 14.06 -39.86 25.42
CA LEU A 508 12.81 -40.63 25.45
C LEU A 508 12.42 -41.06 26.87
N ALA A 509 13.41 -41.31 27.74
CA ALA A 509 13.19 -41.66 29.14
C ALA A 509 12.90 -40.45 30.06
N ASN A 510 13.20 -39.23 29.62
CA ASN A 510 12.98 -38.02 30.41
C ASN A 510 11.50 -37.61 30.43
N GLU A 511 10.77 -38.06 31.45
CA GLU A 511 9.34 -37.73 31.65
C GLU A 511 9.08 -36.23 31.81
N ASN A 512 10.02 -35.46 32.39
CA ASN A 512 9.81 -34.03 32.60
C ASN A 512 9.85 -33.28 31.26
N LEU A 513 10.91 -33.51 30.48
CA LEU A 513 11.04 -32.96 29.13
C LEU A 513 9.83 -33.36 28.28
N ARG A 514 9.35 -34.61 28.40
CA ARG A 514 8.15 -35.07 27.70
C ARG A 514 6.91 -34.26 28.05
N ARG A 515 6.64 -34.03 29.35
CA ARG A 515 5.47 -33.25 29.81
C ARG A 515 5.54 -31.79 29.35
N GLU A 516 6.72 -31.18 29.43
CA GLU A 516 6.97 -29.83 28.94
C GLU A 516 6.71 -29.73 27.43
N ASN A 517 7.20 -30.71 26.67
CA ASN A 517 7.01 -30.76 25.23
C ASN A 517 5.55 -31.08 24.82
N ASP A 518 4.83 -31.91 25.58
CA ASP A 518 3.40 -32.14 25.35
C ASP A 518 2.58 -30.85 25.60
N TYR A 519 2.98 -30.01 26.56
CA TYR A 519 2.40 -28.68 26.78
C TYR A 519 2.68 -27.75 25.58
N VAL A 520 3.95 -27.62 25.17
CA VAL A 520 4.34 -26.77 24.04
C VAL A 520 3.66 -27.21 22.73
N GLN A 521 3.56 -28.52 22.47
CA GLN A 521 2.80 -29.03 21.33
C GLN A 521 1.34 -28.58 21.37
N SER A 522 0.72 -28.56 22.56
CA SER A 522 -0.66 -28.07 22.72
C SER A 522 -0.78 -26.56 22.40
N CYS A 523 0.25 -25.76 22.72
CA CYS A 523 0.31 -24.34 22.34
C CYS A 523 0.42 -24.18 20.81
N ILE A 524 1.25 -25.00 20.15
CA ILE A 524 1.39 -24.99 18.69
C ILE A 524 0.11 -25.48 18.01
N ASP A 525 -0.54 -26.52 18.54
CA ASP A 525 -1.80 -27.04 18.00
C ASP A 525 -2.94 -26.01 18.10
N TRP A 526 -2.97 -25.22 19.18
CA TRP A 526 -3.87 -24.08 19.30
C TRP A 526 -3.66 -23.07 18.16
N ASN A 527 -2.41 -22.72 17.86
CA ASN A 527 -2.08 -21.86 16.73
C ASN A 527 -2.38 -22.51 15.39
N ARG A 528 -2.14 -23.82 15.22
CA ARG A 528 -2.48 -24.60 14.02
C ARG A 528 -3.96 -24.44 13.70
N ASP A 529 -4.83 -24.51 14.70
CA ASP A 529 -6.27 -24.33 14.52
C ASP A 529 -6.67 -22.88 14.20
N ILE A 530 -5.98 -21.88 14.78
CA ILE A 530 -6.14 -20.47 14.38
C ILE A 530 -5.73 -20.31 12.91
N LEU A 531 -4.53 -20.74 12.53
CA LEU A 531 -3.99 -20.61 11.18
C LEU A 531 -4.87 -21.32 10.15
N LYS A 532 -5.32 -22.55 10.42
CA LYS A 532 -6.26 -23.27 9.54
C LYS A 532 -7.56 -22.51 9.34
N ARG A 533 -8.13 -21.96 10.42
CA ARG A 533 -9.39 -21.21 10.36
C ARG A 533 -9.22 -19.88 9.64
N GLU A 534 -8.19 -19.12 9.98
CA GLU A 534 -7.99 -17.73 9.56
C GLU A 534 -7.30 -17.58 8.20
N LEU A 535 -6.60 -18.63 7.75
CA LEU A 535 -5.93 -18.70 6.44
C LEU A 535 -6.57 -19.72 5.49
N GLY A 536 -7.61 -20.45 5.94
CA GLY A 536 -8.33 -21.41 5.10
C GLY A 536 -7.50 -22.63 4.70
N LEU A 537 -6.60 -23.07 5.59
CA LEU A 537 -5.69 -24.19 5.36
C LEU A 537 -6.33 -25.52 5.76
N SER A 538 -5.84 -26.58 5.14
CA SER A 538 -6.09 -27.97 5.51
C SER A 538 -4.78 -28.66 5.87
N GLU A 539 -4.85 -29.86 6.47
CA GLU A 539 -3.64 -30.60 6.88
C GLU A 539 -2.64 -30.83 5.73
N LYS A 540 -3.11 -30.96 4.48
CA LYS A 540 -2.22 -31.12 3.31
C LYS A 540 -1.35 -29.89 3.01
N ASP A 541 -1.75 -28.74 3.56
CA ASP A 541 -1.09 -27.45 3.36
C ASP A 541 -0.06 -27.18 4.46
N ILE A 542 0.05 -28.08 5.47
CA ILE A 542 0.92 -27.97 6.63
C ILE A 542 1.96 -29.08 6.61
N ILE A 543 3.20 -28.75 6.95
CA ILE A 543 4.29 -29.71 7.18
C ILE A 543 4.83 -29.49 8.58
N ASP A 544 4.88 -30.57 9.34
CA ASP A 544 5.41 -30.62 10.69
C ASP A 544 6.93 -30.89 10.63
N LEU A 545 7.74 -29.96 11.11
CA LEU A 545 9.19 -30.15 11.25
C LEU A 545 9.53 -30.64 12.67
N PRO A 546 10.39 -31.66 12.82
CA PRO A 546 10.74 -32.17 14.14
C PRO A 546 11.53 -31.12 14.94
N GLN A 547 10.97 -30.65 16.06
CA GLN A 547 11.57 -29.64 16.93
C GLN A 547 11.37 -30.03 18.40
N LEU A 548 12.30 -29.70 19.30
CA LEU A 548 12.13 -29.85 20.75
C LEU A 548 12.36 -28.52 21.47
N PHE A 549 11.72 -28.38 22.62
CA PHE A 549 11.86 -27.24 23.51
C PHE A 549 12.24 -27.68 24.93
N THR A 550 12.90 -26.80 25.67
CA THR A 550 13.05 -26.87 27.13
C THR A 550 12.20 -25.77 27.75
N VAL A 551 11.64 -26.00 28.94
CA VAL A 551 10.80 -25.01 29.63
C VAL A 551 11.45 -24.61 30.95
N ILE A 552 11.75 -23.32 31.10
CA ILE A 552 12.29 -22.74 32.34
C ILE A 552 11.32 -21.64 32.78
N ASP A 553 10.91 -21.65 34.06
CA ASP A 553 9.98 -20.67 34.62
C ASP A 553 8.67 -20.46 33.81
N LYS A 554 8.18 -21.53 33.16
CA LYS A 554 6.98 -21.59 32.28
C LYS A 554 7.15 -20.95 30.89
N GLU A 555 8.36 -20.56 30.53
CA GLU A 555 8.70 -20.07 29.21
C GLU A 555 9.52 -21.12 28.44
N ALA A 556 9.17 -21.35 27.18
CA ALA A 556 9.84 -22.33 26.33
C ALA A 556 10.98 -21.69 25.52
N SER A 557 12.10 -22.40 25.43
CA SER A 557 13.23 -22.08 24.55
C SER A 557 13.59 -23.32 23.74
N ALA A 558 14.13 -23.16 22.53
CA ALA A 558 14.51 -24.27 21.67
C ALA A 558 15.55 -25.18 22.36
N PHE A 559 15.32 -26.50 22.36
CA PHE A 559 16.26 -27.48 22.96
C PHE A 559 17.47 -27.73 22.07
N PHE A 560 17.28 -27.63 20.75
CA PHE A 560 18.30 -27.59 19.70
C PHE A 560 17.90 -26.51 18.68
N PRO A 561 18.81 -26.02 17.82
CA PRO A 561 18.55 -24.93 16.87
C PRO A 561 17.21 -25.07 16.13
N ASP A 562 16.35 -24.06 16.23
CA ASP A 562 14.98 -24.15 15.72
C ASP A 562 14.92 -24.13 14.19
N MET A 563 14.67 -25.29 13.59
CA MET A 563 14.71 -25.44 12.15
C MET A 563 13.60 -24.67 11.42
N VAL A 564 12.51 -24.27 12.09
CA VAL A 564 11.45 -23.48 11.43
C VAL A 564 11.86 -22.01 11.24
N ASN A 565 12.75 -21.51 12.09
CA ASN A 565 13.31 -20.14 12.08
C ASN A 565 14.40 -20.03 10.99
N MET A 566 14.01 -20.35 9.75
CA MET A 566 14.87 -20.45 8.59
C MET A 566 14.74 -19.25 7.67
N ILE A 567 15.78 -18.95 6.89
CA ILE A 567 15.60 -18.04 5.76
C ILE A 567 15.08 -18.75 4.51
N VAL A 568 14.04 -18.17 3.91
CA VAL A 568 13.45 -18.62 2.64
C VAL A 568 13.84 -17.69 1.48
N LEU A 569 14.74 -18.16 0.63
CA LEU A 569 15.20 -17.49 -0.60
C LEU A 569 14.67 -18.20 -1.86
N GLY A 570 13.37 -18.05 -2.11
CA GLY A 570 12.69 -18.77 -3.17
C GLY A 570 12.73 -20.28 -2.89
N LYS A 571 13.40 -21.05 -3.74
CA LYS A 571 13.59 -22.51 -3.51
C LYS A 571 14.78 -22.86 -2.62
N HIS A 572 15.63 -21.90 -2.26
CA HIS A 572 16.82 -22.12 -1.44
C HIS A 572 16.50 -21.79 0.01
N LEU A 573 16.62 -22.79 0.89
CA LEU A 573 16.36 -22.64 2.33
C LEU A 573 17.69 -22.62 3.08
N GLY A 574 17.88 -21.64 3.95
CA GLY A 574 18.95 -21.61 4.95
C GLY A 574 18.39 -21.95 6.30
N ILE A 575 18.54 -23.21 6.70
CA ILE A 575 17.91 -23.81 7.87
C ILE A 575 18.96 -23.86 8.99
N PRO A 576 18.64 -23.49 10.23
CA PRO A 576 19.54 -23.71 11.37
C PRO A 576 19.98 -25.17 11.46
N LYS A 577 21.27 -25.44 11.67
CA LYS A 577 21.78 -26.81 11.77
C LYS A 577 21.40 -27.38 13.13
N PRO A 578 20.60 -28.45 13.23
CA PRO A 578 20.04 -28.90 14.51
C PRO A 578 21.01 -29.72 15.38
N PHE A 579 22.15 -30.15 14.84
CA PHE A 579 23.12 -31.02 15.55
C PHE A 579 22.47 -32.26 16.22
N GLY A 580 21.55 -32.89 15.49
CA GLY A 580 20.80 -34.06 15.95
C GLY A 580 21.61 -35.37 15.99
N PRO A 581 20.96 -36.48 16.41
CA PRO A 581 21.60 -37.78 16.48
C PRO A 581 22.18 -38.24 15.13
N LEU A 582 23.43 -38.69 15.15
CA LEU A 582 24.10 -39.25 13.98
C LEU A 582 23.71 -40.72 13.78
N VAL A 583 22.93 -40.98 12.73
CA VAL A 583 22.56 -42.32 12.27
C VAL A 583 23.34 -42.61 10.99
N ASN A 584 24.21 -43.62 11.01
CA ASN A 584 25.10 -43.96 9.89
C ASN A 584 25.94 -42.77 9.40
N GLY A 585 26.38 -41.90 10.31
CA GLY A 585 27.19 -40.72 10.01
C GLY A 585 26.42 -39.52 9.45
N GLN A 586 25.08 -39.55 9.46
CA GLN A 586 24.24 -38.42 9.06
C GLN A 586 23.28 -38.02 10.17
N CYS A 587 23.05 -36.71 10.33
CA CYS A 587 22.06 -36.19 11.27
C CYS A 587 20.64 -36.59 10.82
N CYS A 588 19.96 -37.40 11.62
CA CYS A 588 18.63 -37.91 11.28
C CYS A 588 17.54 -36.82 11.22
N LEU A 589 17.72 -35.71 11.96
CA LEU A 589 16.84 -34.53 11.86
C LEU A 589 16.99 -33.84 10.50
N GLU A 590 18.24 -33.61 10.06
CA GLU A 590 18.49 -33.00 8.75
C GLU A 590 17.95 -33.88 7.61
N GLU A 591 18.15 -35.20 7.69
CA GLU A 591 17.62 -36.15 6.71
C GLU A 591 16.08 -36.14 6.67
N ASN A 592 15.44 -36.11 7.85
CA ASN A 592 13.98 -36.02 7.94
C ASN A 592 13.46 -34.73 7.28
N VAL A 593 14.06 -33.58 7.59
CA VAL A 593 13.68 -32.29 6.97
C VAL A 593 13.89 -32.31 5.46
N ARG A 594 15.01 -32.84 4.96
CA ARG A 594 15.24 -33.01 3.51
C ARG A 594 14.13 -33.87 2.89
N SER A 595 13.78 -34.98 3.53
CA SER A 595 12.72 -35.88 3.03
C SER A 595 11.34 -35.23 2.94
N LEU A 596 11.06 -34.23 3.79
CA LEU A 596 9.80 -33.48 3.78
C LEU A 596 9.80 -32.36 2.74
N LEU A 597 10.91 -31.65 2.57
CA LEU A 597 10.97 -30.40 1.81
C LEU A 597 11.53 -30.55 0.39
N GLU A 598 12.52 -31.41 0.16
CA GLU A 598 13.13 -31.60 -1.17
C GLU A 598 12.15 -32.15 -2.22
N PRO A 599 11.16 -33.01 -1.88
CA PRO A 599 10.12 -33.42 -2.84
C PRO A 599 9.25 -32.26 -3.36
N LEU A 600 9.25 -31.10 -2.69
CA LEU A 600 8.58 -29.89 -3.15
C LEU A 600 9.41 -29.08 -4.15
N GLY A 601 10.64 -29.51 -4.45
CA GLY A 601 11.61 -28.80 -5.29
C GLY A 601 12.43 -27.76 -4.51
N LEU A 602 12.44 -27.85 -3.19
CA LEU A 602 13.22 -26.99 -2.30
C LEU A 602 14.64 -27.55 -2.13
N THR A 603 15.61 -26.68 -1.83
CA THR A 603 17.01 -27.05 -1.57
C THR A 603 17.35 -26.64 -0.15
N CYS A 604 17.60 -27.63 0.72
CA CYS A 604 17.91 -27.40 2.12
C CYS A 604 19.42 -27.20 2.32
N THR A 605 19.83 -26.05 2.86
CA THR A 605 21.20 -25.79 3.31
C THR A 605 21.16 -25.58 4.82
N PHE A 606 21.82 -26.46 5.58
CA PHE A 606 21.91 -26.34 7.02
C PHE A 606 23.10 -25.44 7.39
N ILE A 607 22.83 -24.37 8.14
CA ILE A 607 23.78 -23.32 8.51
C ILE A 607 24.08 -23.45 9.99
N ASN A 608 25.35 -23.50 10.36
CA ASN A 608 25.75 -23.51 11.75
C ASN A 608 25.62 -22.10 12.33
N ASP A 609 24.71 -21.94 13.28
CA ASP A 609 24.45 -20.73 14.04
C ASP A 609 24.48 -20.99 15.56
N PHE A 610 25.02 -22.13 15.99
CA PHE A 610 24.87 -22.62 17.37
C PHE A 610 25.40 -21.63 18.42
N PHE A 611 26.69 -21.29 18.36
CA PHE A 611 27.31 -20.37 19.32
C PHE A 611 27.07 -18.90 19.01
N THR A 612 26.66 -18.59 17.78
CA THR A 612 26.53 -17.22 17.28
C THR A 612 25.10 -16.69 17.40
N TYR A 613 24.08 -17.56 17.38
CA TYR A 613 22.68 -17.16 17.49
C TYR A 613 21.91 -18.06 18.46
N HIS A 614 21.96 -19.39 18.32
CA HIS A 614 21.12 -20.31 19.09
C HIS A 614 21.31 -20.17 20.61
N THR A 615 22.57 -20.10 21.09
CA THR A 615 22.85 -19.91 22.52
C THR A 615 22.38 -18.55 23.08
N LEU A 616 21.98 -17.63 22.20
CA LEU A 616 21.39 -16.34 22.55
C LEU A 616 19.87 -16.28 22.28
N LEU A 617 19.22 -17.45 22.12
CA LEU A 617 17.78 -17.60 21.94
C LEU A 617 17.23 -17.07 20.60
N GLY A 618 17.98 -17.23 19.51
CA GLY A 618 17.48 -16.95 18.16
C GLY A 618 18.24 -17.73 17.11
N GLU A 619 17.78 -17.74 15.86
CA GLU A 619 18.37 -18.58 14.80
C GLU A 619 18.64 -17.78 13.50
N VAL A 620 18.92 -18.49 12.41
CA VAL A 620 19.18 -17.92 11.07
C VAL A 620 18.17 -16.83 10.65
N HIS A 621 16.86 -17.01 10.87
CA HIS A 621 15.86 -16.00 10.48
C HIS A 621 15.97 -14.76 11.38
N CYS A 622 15.99 -14.90 12.70
CA CYS A 622 16.18 -13.76 13.63
C CYS A 622 17.45 -12.93 13.31
N GLY A 623 18.51 -13.61 12.86
CA GLY A 623 19.78 -12.98 12.50
C GLY A 623 19.82 -12.29 11.14
N THR A 624 18.78 -12.40 10.31
CA THR A 624 18.79 -11.89 8.93
C THR A 624 17.45 -11.35 8.45
N ASN A 625 17.45 -10.27 7.67
CA ASN A 625 16.20 -9.68 7.17
C ASN A 625 16.20 -9.58 5.64
N VAL A 626 15.04 -9.74 5.00
CA VAL A 626 14.91 -9.96 3.55
C VAL A 626 13.93 -8.99 2.91
N ARG A 627 14.45 -8.06 2.10
CA ARG A 627 13.59 -7.25 1.23
C ARG A 627 13.10 -8.06 0.04
N ARG A 628 11.79 -8.06 -0.19
CA ARG A 628 11.14 -8.83 -1.26
C ARG A 628 10.44 -7.91 -2.25
N LYS A 629 10.18 -8.42 -3.45
CA LYS A 629 9.44 -7.70 -4.47
C LYS A 629 7.97 -7.51 -4.06
N PRO A 630 7.40 -6.31 -4.27
CA PRO A 630 5.97 -6.06 -4.08
C PRO A 630 5.06 -7.03 -4.84
N PHE A 631 3.85 -7.24 -4.34
CA PHE A 631 2.84 -8.00 -5.06
C PHE A 631 2.53 -7.38 -6.42
N SER A 632 2.23 -8.23 -7.41
CA SER A 632 1.70 -7.77 -8.70
C SER A 632 0.25 -7.30 -8.59
N PHE A 633 -0.52 -7.90 -7.66
CA PHE A 633 -1.88 -7.48 -7.33
C PHE A 633 -1.86 -6.07 -6.72
N LYS A 634 -2.67 -5.18 -7.27
CA LYS A 634 -2.77 -3.79 -6.80
C LYS A 634 -3.72 -3.71 -5.62
N TRP A 635 -3.26 -3.19 -4.49
CA TRP A 635 -4.01 -3.22 -3.23
C TRP A 635 -5.41 -2.59 -3.36
N TRP A 636 -5.56 -1.50 -4.12
CA TRP A 636 -6.86 -0.85 -4.34
C TRP A 636 -7.90 -1.69 -5.10
N ASN A 637 -7.49 -2.78 -5.76
CA ASN A 637 -8.40 -3.69 -6.46
C ASN A 637 -9.02 -4.74 -5.53
N MET A 638 -8.60 -4.84 -4.27
CA MET A 638 -9.24 -5.74 -3.32
C MET A 638 -10.54 -5.15 -2.77
N ILE A 639 -11.32 -5.98 -2.06
CA ILE A 639 -12.46 -5.56 -1.25
C ILE A 639 -12.19 -6.05 0.18
N PRO A 640 -11.62 -5.18 1.06
CA PRO A 640 -11.13 -5.59 2.38
C PRO A 640 -12.18 -6.11 3.35
#